data_AF-A0A1S6K7Y1-F1
#
_entry.id   AF-A0A1S6K7Y1-F1
#
_cell.length_a   1.000
_cell.length_b   1.000
_cell.length_c   1.000
_cell.angle_alpha   90.00
_cell.angle_beta   90.00
_cell.angle_gamma   90.00
#
_symmetry.space_group_name_H-M   'P 1'
#
loop_
_entity.id
_entity.type
_entity.pdbx_description
1 polymer ?
#
loop_
_entity_poly.entity_id
_entity_poly.type
_entity_poly.pdbx_seq_one_letter_code
_entity_poly.pdbx_strand_id
1 'polypeptide(L)'
;MTLEEGGFDVCWPSALPDGPAATEAMPGFAGLVAEVVGQKGWCLIQTIVDDITREEAVAQALALPHSASLKAEMLVDYLGRGGRGKISILDYQGVGGFMPDDDEHPWALAEYDAELTNLAKALAPRTEAYMGFRSSGRRKGMVWAPFSEGAGLEELDRLSEVISEEDIDAGVIEAHIKFLRQRKLCMVNLVDNKGGELILHPREDIFPGSAPVSLPLTPNKLLVFRCDWMSYSYKPLGDNAVSVTTWIVDSSATVPDLNLCFLDVGDIQQKSEMLGIMVGPPMPTGYRMHAMQMHCRIPGGVYDVQTIQSLFSAGVDAFERIPMLRFDVELYCTMPDEDKDPFRSYVIHASMLSHPETCLFDNEFFSIPEEEAGHLAPSQRVILQDGYATLRMAGFNRETLRGRKMSTFIGDTGTDWNPFWMLRSPVGGPQQPWTGKQFGNLEASPFHTRGVASHVTSARLSHCWGMVGNSIAIDTACSASLVGVATAVQGMRRTDANQGKAISSPHVEDSLCMGINTLMSPFTFIGLCGPSMLSKKGRCFTFDYSASGYARGDGFGAMYITAGESDESFASQMACFMGVRVNQDGRSATLTAPNGVAQQACIRESMREAGVVASQITIAECHGTGTALGDPIEVGALRGVMEPRETPLLTTSAKSNIGHQEACAGMIGVIKCCLMVMTSNCSPNLHLRLLNPHLDTDGFPAFFDSEMSDTQLNSNYAGVSSFGFSGTNARADVWSQCKAGPRKASKVDLEKVDQIHVRCPVSMGLIEHLTGEPITRTFRDKKKYKADVLRDEFAPYDVSSYAYEGGFRFRREPLLDMTDEDLDPEIGMYVCGSWNGWTRKERMGRQGGGWYVCTVPLGEGRYELFNICVNEDPTMAIYPSINNAGPHIWIEGPSSSGESRNWLIDGRDFELPAGTLFEVRFRWHSEKMTIRWEQVSSSLPLYPVLEYEHVYGLLGTFARNTPIDMRRVRIEDGQPVDGVWEGGFQLGVTGTEQFQISRDGDLNQLIYPAQGEAMRTQVLVRGPDEFGGAKRWLVRGPVGDVITVRLQIVDARISVTVSSKVKGAKVWKNALGWERHNYSVAGSWNDWTPVNMVMDPEEPGIFRGFFRMGTTFSETYGCFTEFFQVNVEEDRSFAWYPMMDGATCGDLITLGPDRGGQERNWVIKSLVPCARFEVILDLNTLDRRKIVTTKWLTDPTDMDASWGRA
;
A
#
# COMPACT_ATOMS: atom_id res chain seq x y z
N MET A 1 32.90 -26.56 -14.51
CA MET A 1 32.28 -27.82 -14.07
C MET A 1 31.16 -28.14 -15.05
N THR A 2 31.16 -29.33 -15.64
CA THR A 2 30.08 -29.84 -16.50
C THR A 2 28.90 -30.33 -15.64
N LEU A 3 27.71 -30.45 -16.24
CA LEU A 3 26.45 -30.84 -15.57
C LEU A 3 26.52 -32.17 -14.79
N GLU A 4 27.50 -33.02 -15.05
CA GLU A 4 27.67 -34.33 -14.39
C GLU A 4 28.28 -34.25 -12.97
N GLU A 5 28.80 -33.09 -12.55
CA GLU A 5 29.41 -32.87 -11.21
C GLU A 5 28.53 -32.08 -10.22
N GLY A 6 27.25 -31.84 -10.53
CA GLY A 6 26.36 -31.05 -9.65
C GLY A 6 26.61 -29.53 -9.74
N GLY A 7 26.68 -29.02 -10.98
CA GLY A 7 26.91 -27.59 -11.29
C GLY A 7 25.98 -26.61 -10.57
N PHE A 8 26.34 -25.33 -10.56
CA PHE A 8 25.58 -24.25 -9.94
C PHE A 8 25.34 -23.12 -10.95
N ASP A 9 24.28 -22.34 -10.77
CA ASP A 9 23.97 -21.18 -11.62
C ASP A 9 24.84 -19.97 -11.20
N VAL A 10 24.99 -19.75 -9.90
CA VAL A 10 25.76 -18.63 -9.32
C VAL A 10 26.59 -19.10 -8.12
N CYS A 11 27.78 -18.54 -7.93
CA CYS A 11 28.63 -18.82 -6.77
C CYS A 11 28.47 -17.71 -5.71
N TRP A 12 28.38 -18.10 -4.44
CA TRP A 12 28.34 -17.16 -3.32
C TRP A 12 29.64 -16.34 -3.28
N PRO A 13 29.57 -15.01 -3.05
CA PRO A 13 30.76 -14.17 -3.03
C PRO A 13 31.68 -14.55 -1.86
N SER A 14 32.93 -14.95 -2.15
CA SER A 14 33.93 -15.19 -1.11
C SER A 14 34.62 -13.89 -0.69
N ALA A 15 34.89 -13.71 0.60
CA ALA A 15 35.81 -12.69 1.06
C ALA A 15 37.25 -13.12 0.70
N LEU A 16 37.84 -12.54 -0.34
CA LEU A 16 39.28 -12.70 -0.57
C LEU A 16 40.06 -11.86 0.46
N PRO A 17 41.23 -12.32 0.95
CA PRO A 17 42.03 -11.59 1.94
C PRO A 17 42.41 -10.17 1.51
N ASP A 18 42.53 -9.94 0.20
CA ASP A 18 42.93 -8.67 -0.40
C ASP A 18 41.85 -8.05 -1.33
N GLY A 19 40.61 -8.54 -1.27
CA GLY A 19 39.48 -8.06 -2.07
C GLY A 19 38.49 -7.19 -1.26
N PRO A 20 37.58 -6.46 -1.92
CA PRO A 20 36.49 -5.78 -1.21
C PRO A 20 35.68 -6.80 -0.39
N ALA A 21 35.23 -6.40 0.80
CA ALA A 21 34.51 -7.27 1.73
C ALA A 21 33.33 -7.96 1.03
N ALA A 22 32.99 -9.22 1.41
CA ALA A 22 31.90 -10.00 0.80
C ALA A 22 30.56 -9.24 0.70
N THR A 23 30.35 -8.25 1.57
CA THR A 23 29.23 -7.30 1.57
C THR A 23 29.17 -6.36 0.36
N GLU A 24 30.27 -6.01 -0.29
CA GLU A 24 30.30 -5.14 -1.48
C GLU A 24 29.91 -5.89 -2.77
N ALA A 25 30.13 -7.21 -2.84
CA ALA A 25 29.76 -8.04 -3.99
C ALA A 25 28.29 -8.54 -3.95
N MET A 26 27.65 -8.48 -2.77
CA MET A 26 26.31 -9.03 -2.54
C MET A 26 25.20 -8.40 -3.41
N PRO A 27 25.17 -7.08 -3.69
CA PRO A 27 24.17 -6.51 -4.58
C PRO A 27 24.27 -7.04 -6.01
N GLY A 28 25.47 -7.15 -6.57
CA GLY A 28 25.70 -7.69 -7.92
C GLY A 28 25.32 -9.17 -8.00
N PHE A 29 25.72 -9.95 -7.00
CA PHE A 29 25.34 -11.36 -6.84
C PHE A 29 23.82 -11.54 -6.74
N ALA A 30 23.14 -10.77 -5.88
CA ALA A 30 21.69 -10.82 -5.76
C ALA A 30 20.97 -10.38 -7.05
N GLY A 31 21.60 -9.54 -7.87
CA GLY A 31 21.12 -9.21 -9.21
C GLY A 31 21.11 -10.40 -10.16
N LEU A 32 22.21 -11.14 -10.20
CA LEU A 32 22.30 -12.36 -10.99
C LEU A 32 21.30 -13.42 -10.49
N VAL A 33 21.19 -13.60 -9.17
CA VAL A 33 20.19 -14.50 -8.59
C VAL A 33 18.78 -14.05 -8.94
N ALA A 34 18.47 -12.75 -8.85
CA ALA A 34 17.15 -12.23 -9.17
C ALA A 34 16.79 -12.38 -10.65
N GLU A 35 17.75 -12.16 -11.54
CA GLU A 35 17.58 -12.35 -12.98
C GLU A 35 17.35 -13.84 -13.31
N VAL A 36 18.18 -14.74 -12.78
CA VAL A 36 18.05 -16.19 -13.00
C VAL A 36 16.72 -16.69 -12.44
N VAL A 37 16.36 -16.32 -11.22
CA VAL A 37 15.06 -16.70 -10.62
C VAL A 37 13.89 -16.08 -11.40
N GLY A 38 14.01 -14.84 -11.88
CA GLY A 38 12.98 -14.18 -12.69
C GLY A 38 12.74 -14.86 -14.04
N GLN A 39 13.81 -15.33 -14.70
CA GLN A 39 13.74 -16.00 -16.01
C GLN A 39 13.39 -17.49 -15.91
N LYS A 40 14.03 -18.21 -14.97
CA LYS A 40 13.99 -19.68 -14.85
C LYS A 40 13.02 -20.18 -13.77
N GLY A 41 12.63 -19.31 -12.85
CA GLY A 41 11.83 -19.64 -11.66
C GLY A 41 12.63 -20.21 -10.48
N TRP A 42 13.91 -20.56 -10.67
CA TRP A 42 14.78 -21.10 -9.62
C TRP A 42 16.27 -20.83 -9.91
N CYS A 43 17.10 -20.85 -8.88
CA CYS A 43 18.54 -20.62 -8.94
C CYS A 43 19.25 -21.51 -7.92
N LEU A 44 20.23 -22.28 -8.38
CA LEU A 44 21.09 -23.09 -7.52
C LEU A 44 22.41 -22.36 -7.26
N ILE A 45 22.71 -22.15 -5.98
CA ILE A 45 23.84 -21.35 -5.52
C ILE A 45 24.87 -22.25 -4.83
N GLN A 46 26.14 -22.10 -5.18
CA GLN A 46 27.24 -22.72 -4.45
C GLN A 46 27.65 -21.85 -3.24
N THR A 47 27.52 -22.37 -2.02
CA THR A 47 28.00 -21.69 -0.79
C THR A 47 29.42 -22.15 -0.43
N ILE A 48 30.11 -21.39 0.42
CA ILE A 48 31.47 -21.68 0.87
C ILE A 48 31.47 -21.57 2.40
N VAL A 49 31.35 -22.71 3.07
CA VAL A 49 31.43 -22.84 4.53
C VAL A 49 32.52 -23.87 4.83
N ASP A 50 33.35 -23.58 5.83
CA ASP A 50 34.42 -24.51 6.24
C ASP A 50 33.84 -25.77 6.91
N ASP A 51 34.59 -26.85 6.87
CA ASP A 51 34.14 -28.16 7.36
C ASP A 51 33.85 -28.16 8.88
N ILE A 52 34.54 -27.33 9.67
CA ILE A 52 34.39 -27.27 11.13
C ILE A 52 33.04 -26.65 11.47
N THR A 53 32.75 -25.48 10.91
CA THR A 53 31.47 -24.78 11.09
C THR A 53 30.29 -25.63 10.62
N ARG A 54 30.44 -26.36 9.51
CA ARG A 54 29.41 -27.29 9.02
C ARG A 54 29.15 -28.43 10.01
N GLU A 55 30.20 -29.12 10.48
CA GLU A 55 30.07 -30.24 11.41
C GLU A 55 29.44 -29.80 12.75
N GLU A 56 29.80 -28.62 13.25
CA GLU A 56 29.19 -28.02 14.43
C GLU A 56 27.70 -27.69 14.21
N ALA A 57 27.33 -27.14 13.05
CA ALA A 57 25.93 -26.85 12.71
C ALA A 57 25.07 -28.12 12.64
N VAL A 58 25.60 -29.22 12.10
CA VAL A 58 24.92 -30.53 12.07
C VAL A 58 24.69 -31.06 13.48
N ALA A 59 25.72 -31.02 14.34
CA ALA A 59 25.61 -31.48 15.73
C ALA A 59 24.55 -30.67 16.50
N GLN A 60 24.52 -29.35 16.30
CA GLN A 60 23.53 -28.46 16.89
C GLN A 60 22.12 -28.74 16.37
N ALA A 61 21.94 -28.98 15.07
CA ALA A 61 20.64 -29.26 14.46
C ALA A 61 20.01 -30.55 14.99
N LEU A 62 20.82 -31.60 15.16
CA LEU A 62 20.38 -32.88 15.70
C LEU A 62 20.06 -32.81 17.21
N ALA A 63 20.62 -31.83 17.93
CA ALA A 63 20.40 -31.63 19.36
C ALA A 63 19.21 -30.71 19.69
N LEU A 64 18.65 -30.01 18.69
CA LEU A 64 17.52 -29.10 18.91
C LEU A 64 16.27 -29.85 19.40
N PRO A 65 15.53 -29.30 20.39
CA PRO A 65 14.22 -29.82 20.72
C PRO A 65 13.33 -29.68 19.49
N HIS A 66 12.85 -30.82 18.99
CA HIS A 66 11.94 -30.84 17.85
C HIS A 66 10.54 -30.48 18.34
N SER A 67 10.04 -29.34 17.88
CA SER A 67 8.76 -28.81 18.35
C SER A 67 7.61 -29.61 17.75
N ALA A 68 6.68 -30.08 18.59
CA ALA A 68 5.40 -30.67 18.18
C ALA A 68 4.38 -29.62 17.68
N SER A 69 4.81 -28.59 16.94
CA SER A 69 3.98 -27.38 16.73
C SER A 69 3.32 -27.23 15.36
N LEU A 70 3.72 -28.02 14.34
CA LEU A 70 3.01 -28.01 13.05
C LEU A 70 2.04 -29.18 12.98
N LYS A 71 0.78 -28.86 12.67
CA LYS A 71 -0.30 -29.85 12.50
C LYS A 71 -0.06 -30.67 11.24
N ALA A 72 -0.48 -31.93 11.25
CA ALA A 72 -0.19 -32.90 10.18
C ALA A 72 -0.58 -32.38 8.78
N GLU A 73 -1.67 -31.63 8.70
CA GLU A 73 -2.22 -31.01 7.50
C GLU A 73 -1.36 -29.88 6.93
N MET A 74 -0.52 -29.25 7.76
CA MET A 74 0.36 -28.13 7.38
C MET A 74 1.74 -28.60 6.93
N LEU A 75 2.12 -29.84 7.25
CA LEU A 75 3.49 -30.33 7.06
C LEU A 75 3.92 -30.34 5.59
N VAL A 76 3.01 -30.67 4.67
CA VAL A 76 3.30 -30.69 3.23
C VAL A 76 3.75 -29.31 2.74
N ASP A 77 3.17 -28.23 3.27
CA ASP A 77 3.49 -26.88 2.84
C ASP A 77 4.87 -26.40 3.29
N TYR A 78 5.39 -26.99 4.38
CA TYR A 78 6.72 -26.68 4.91
C TYR A 78 7.79 -27.67 4.44
N LEU A 79 7.45 -28.94 4.23
CA LEU A 79 8.38 -30.02 3.90
C LEU A 79 8.43 -30.38 2.41
N GLY A 80 7.49 -29.87 1.63
CA GLY A 80 7.30 -30.26 0.24
C GLY A 80 6.63 -31.62 0.08
N ARG A 81 6.35 -31.98 -1.17
CA ARG A 81 5.61 -33.19 -1.56
C ARG A 81 6.35 -34.46 -1.10
N GLY A 82 5.75 -35.16 -0.14
CA GLY A 82 6.28 -36.42 0.40
C GLY A 82 7.46 -36.25 1.36
N GLY A 83 7.72 -35.05 1.87
CA GLY A 83 8.78 -34.79 2.84
C GLY A 83 8.52 -35.49 4.19
N ARG A 84 9.60 -35.98 4.82
CA ARG A 84 9.57 -36.69 6.12
C ARG A 84 10.79 -36.31 6.93
N GLY A 85 10.63 -35.80 8.14
CA GLY A 85 11.76 -35.53 9.03
C GLY A 85 11.35 -34.70 10.24
N LYS A 86 12.29 -34.50 11.16
CA LYS A 86 12.12 -33.68 12.35
C LYS A 86 12.31 -32.21 11.97
N ILE A 87 11.48 -31.34 12.52
CA ILE A 87 11.52 -29.90 12.27
C ILE A 87 11.70 -29.11 13.56
N SER A 88 12.45 -28.03 13.47
CA SER A 88 12.60 -27.04 14.53
C SER A 88 12.63 -25.63 13.93
N ILE A 89 11.84 -24.72 14.47
CA ILE A 89 11.90 -23.30 14.10
C ILE A 89 12.98 -22.63 14.94
N LEU A 90 13.92 -21.93 14.29
CA LEU A 90 14.95 -21.14 14.97
C LEU A 90 14.30 -19.89 15.57
N ASP A 91 14.15 -19.87 16.90
CA ASP A 91 13.58 -18.74 17.63
C ASP A 91 14.55 -18.17 18.67
N TYR A 92 15.36 -17.20 18.23
CA TYR A 92 16.39 -16.55 19.05
C TYR A 92 15.83 -15.70 20.22
N GLN A 93 14.50 -15.48 20.31
CA GLN A 93 13.86 -14.78 21.44
C GLN A 93 13.28 -15.72 22.51
N GLY A 94 13.12 -17.01 22.20
CA GLY A 94 12.47 -18.01 23.07
C GLY A 94 13.42 -19.04 23.69
N VAL A 95 14.71 -19.01 23.38
CA VAL A 95 15.71 -19.95 23.95
C VAL A 95 16.13 -19.54 25.37
N GLY A 96 15.17 -19.40 26.27
CA GLY A 96 15.41 -19.11 27.70
C GLY A 96 15.97 -20.29 28.50
N GLY A 97 16.90 -21.07 27.94
CA GLY A 97 17.49 -22.20 28.67
C GLY A 97 18.55 -23.04 27.95
N PHE A 98 18.92 -22.70 26.72
CA PHE A 98 19.95 -23.42 25.94
C PHE A 98 20.91 -22.48 25.20
N MET A 99 21.13 -21.27 25.71
CA MET A 99 22.35 -20.54 25.37
C MET A 99 23.44 -21.08 26.29
N PRO A 100 24.47 -21.79 25.81
CA PRO A 100 25.66 -22.01 26.61
C PRO A 100 26.26 -20.63 26.88
N ASP A 101 26.51 -20.29 28.14
CA ASP A 101 27.18 -19.05 28.57
C ASP A 101 28.65 -18.95 28.10
N ASP A 102 29.07 -19.76 27.12
CA ASP A 102 30.45 -19.79 26.62
C ASP A 102 30.59 -18.89 25.38
N ASP A 103 31.16 -17.71 25.59
CA ASP A 103 31.66 -16.75 24.59
C ASP A 103 32.76 -17.34 23.65
N GLU A 104 33.08 -18.64 23.75
CA GLU A 104 34.16 -19.29 22.98
C GLU A 104 33.70 -20.00 21.68
N HIS A 105 32.39 -20.29 21.48
CA HIS A 105 31.90 -20.90 20.24
C HIS A 105 30.59 -20.26 19.74
N PRO A 106 30.60 -19.47 18.64
CA PRO A 106 29.36 -18.94 18.05
C PRO A 106 28.46 -20.09 17.57
N TRP A 107 27.14 -19.91 17.72
CA TRP A 107 26.15 -20.91 17.32
C TRP A 107 26.15 -21.07 15.79
N ALA A 108 26.90 -22.04 15.24
CA ALA A 108 27.08 -22.27 13.80
C ALA A 108 25.78 -22.28 12.97
N LEU A 109 24.67 -22.81 13.49
CA LEU A 109 23.35 -22.72 12.82
C LEU A 109 22.85 -21.28 12.62
N ALA A 110 23.20 -20.36 13.52
CA ALA A 110 22.87 -18.95 13.40
C ALA A 110 23.59 -18.29 12.21
N GLU A 111 24.78 -18.78 11.82
CA GLU A 111 25.47 -18.28 10.63
C GLU A 111 24.71 -18.65 9.35
N TYR A 112 24.25 -19.89 9.22
CA TYR A 112 23.41 -20.33 8.11
C TYR A 112 22.10 -19.52 8.00
N ASP A 113 21.44 -19.22 9.12
CA ASP A 113 20.24 -18.38 9.12
C ASP A 113 20.53 -16.89 8.85
N ALA A 114 21.72 -16.40 9.25
CA ALA A 114 22.20 -15.06 8.93
C ALA A 114 22.50 -14.91 7.42
N GLU A 115 23.09 -15.91 6.78
CA GLU A 115 23.30 -15.93 5.32
C GLU A 115 21.97 -15.83 4.56
N LEU A 116 20.98 -16.62 4.97
CA LEU A 116 19.62 -16.55 4.43
C LEU A 116 18.98 -15.17 4.66
N THR A 117 19.21 -14.55 5.82
CA THR A 117 18.77 -13.17 6.11
C THR A 117 19.40 -12.17 5.15
N ASN A 118 20.70 -12.29 4.94
CA ASN A 118 21.47 -11.37 4.10
C ASN A 118 21.06 -11.49 2.63
N LEU A 119 20.86 -12.71 2.13
CA LEU A 119 20.34 -12.93 0.79
C LEU A 119 18.91 -12.41 0.63
N ALA A 120 18.01 -12.67 1.58
CA ALA A 120 16.64 -12.14 1.52
C ALA A 120 16.60 -10.60 1.48
N LYS A 121 17.43 -9.94 2.30
CA LYS A 121 17.58 -8.47 2.28
C LYS A 121 18.14 -7.97 0.95
N ALA A 122 19.11 -8.68 0.37
CA ALA A 122 19.72 -8.31 -0.91
C ALA A 122 18.78 -8.51 -2.11
N LEU A 123 17.89 -9.51 -2.05
CA LEU A 123 16.87 -9.77 -3.07
C LEU A 123 15.68 -8.82 -2.97
N ALA A 124 15.31 -8.38 -1.76
CA ALA A 124 14.10 -7.58 -1.49
C ALA A 124 13.85 -6.43 -2.49
N PRO A 125 14.79 -5.50 -2.75
CA PRO A 125 14.55 -4.37 -3.66
C PRO A 125 14.40 -4.77 -5.14
N ARG A 126 14.71 -6.02 -5.50
CA ARG A 126 14.69 -6.54 -6.87
C ARG A 126 13.46 -7.40 -7.16
N THR A 127 12.75 -7.86 -6.12
CA THR A 127 11.61 -8.77 -6.26
C THR A 127 10.49 -8.19 -7.12
N GLU A 128 10.21 -6.89 -7.05
CA GLU A 128 9.13 -6.29 -7.83
C GLU A 128 9.47 -6.23 -9.32
N ALA A 129 10.65 -5.71 -9.67
CA ALA A 129 11.07 -5.55 -11.05
C ALA A 129 11.35 -6.88 -11.77
N TYR A 130 11.97 -7.85 -11.10
CA TYR A 130 12.40 -9.11 -11.73
C TYR A 130 11.41 -10.26 -11.53
N MET A 131 10.57 -10.20 -10.49
CA MET A 131 9.71 -11.31 -10.07
C MET A 131 8.24 -10.92 -9.90
N GLY A 132 7.89 -9.63 -10.01
CA GLY A 132 6.50 -9.16 -9.96
C GLY A 132 5.84 -9.20 -8.58
N PHE A 133 6.60 -9.15 -7.48
CA PHE A 133 6.04 -9.04 -6.12
C PHE A 133 6.92 -8.19 -5.18
N ARG A 134 6.36 -7.59 -4.12
CA ARG A 134 7.13 -6.79 -3.15
C ARG A 134 7.43 -7.56 -1.87
N SER A 135 8.68 -7.99 -1.72
CA SER A 135 9.16 -8.59 -0.46
C SER A 135 8.86 -7.68 0.74
N SER A 136 8.25 -8.25 1.77
CA SER A 136 7.88 -7.60 3.04
C SER A 136 8.70 -8.09 4.24
N GLY A 137 9.54 -9.09 4.00
CA GLY A 137 10.32 -9.77 5.03
C GLY A 137 10.50 -11.24 4.73
N ARG A 138 11.12 -11.96 5.67
CA ARG A 138 11.27 -13.43 5.63
C ARG A 138 10.71 -14.06 6.89
N ARG A 139 10.30 -15.32 6.81
CA ARG A 139 9.93 -16.13 7.98
C ARG A 139 11.20 -16.58 8.74
N LYS A 140 11.03 -16.94 10.02
CA LYS A 140 12.11 -17.56 10.82
C LYS A 140 12.65 -18.80 10.10
N GLY A 141 13.95 -19.07 10.22
CA GLY A 141 14.57 -20.26 9.66
C GLY A 141 13.99 -21.53 10.27
N MET A 142 13.67 -22.52 9.42
CA MET A 142 13.22 -23.84 9.81
C MET A 142 14.35 -24.83 9.56
N VAL A 143 14.82 -25.48 10.61
CA VAL A 143 15.77 -26.59 10.54
C VAL A 143 15.00 -27.87 10.27
N TRP A 144 15.50 -28.65 9.32
CA TRP A 144 15.05 -30.02 9.05
C TRP A 144 16.18 -31.01 9.32
N ALA A 145 15.84 -32.14 9.94
CA ALA A 145 16.75 -33.25 10.26
C ALA A 145 16.05 -34.62 10.02
N PRO A 146 16.78 -35.73 9.81
CA PRO A 146 16.16 -37.01 9.52
C PRO A 146 15.64 -37.70 10.79
N PHE A 147 14.74 -38.67 10.61
CA PHE A 147 14.34 -39.58 11.69
C PHE A 147 15.44 -40.63 11.94
N SER A 148 15.51 -41.18 13.16
CA SER A 148 16.42 -42.29 13.45
C SER A 148 16.07 -43.54 12.63
N GLU A 149 17.09 -44.29 12.18
CA GLU A 149 16.92 -45.46 11.30
C GLU A 149 15.81 -46.40 11.81
N GLY A 150 14.79 -46.62 10.97
CA GLY A 150 13.68 -47.55 11.22
C GLY A 150 12.43 -46.98 11.92
N ALA A 151 12.43 -45.72 12.36
CA ALA A 151 11.34 -45.15 13.17
C ALA A 151 10.42 -44.13 12.44
N GLY A 152 10.71 -43.78 11.18
CA GLY A 152 10.23 -42.52 10.59
C GLY A 152 8.72 -42.32 10.39
N LEU A 153 7.90 -43.38 10.30
CA LEU A 153 6.43 -43.21 10.24
C LEU A 153 5.80 -43.13 11.64
N GLU A 154 6.26 -43.98 12.57
CA GLU A 154 5.78 -43.96 13.95
C GLU A 154 6.22 -42.70 14.73
N GLU A 155 7.41 -42.16 14.45
CA GLU A 155 7.86 -40.88 15.03
C GLU A 155 7.08 -39.68 14.44
N LEU A 156 6.78 -39.68 13.14
CA LEU A 156 6.01 -38.60 12.50
C LEU A 156 4.57 -38.55 13.06
N ASP A 157 3.92 -39.70 13.21
CA ASP A 157 2.57 -39.81 13.80
C ASP A 157 2.54 -39.43 15.29
N ARG A 158 3.67 -39.57 16.02
CA ARG A 158 3.78 -39.12 17.42
C ARG A 158 4.07 -37.62 17.56
N LEU A 159 4.72 -37.01 16.57
CA LEU A 159 5.16 -35.62 16.60
C LEU A 159 4.18 -34.65 15.93
N SER A 160 3.28 -35.15 15.10
CA SER A 160 2.27 -34.35 14.41
C SER A 160 0.88 -34.60 14.96
N GLU A 161 0.22 -33.54 15.41
CA GLU A 161 -1.17 -33.59 15.83
C GLU A 161 -2.09 -33.22 14.66
N VAL A 162 -3.25 -33.85 14.58
CA VAL A 162 -4.34 -33.42 13.71
C VAL A 162 -4.89 -32.09 14.23
N ILE A 163 -5.33 -31.20 13.34
CA ILE A 163 -6.00 -29.94 13.74
C ILE A 163 -7.13 -30.23 14.75
N SER A 164 -7.09 -29.54 15.89
CA SER A 164 -8.12 -29.59 16.94
C SER A 164 -9.06 -28.38 16.88
N GLU A 165 -10.20 -28.44 17.58
CA GLU A 165 -11.11 -27.28 17.68
C GLU A 165 -10.46 -26.08 18.39
N GLU A 166 -9.53 -26.32 19.32
CA GLU A 166 -8.79 -25.25 20.02
C GLU A 166 -7.82 -24.54 19.07
N ASP A 167 -7.18 -25.27 18.14
CA ASP A 167 -6.27 -24.68 17.14
C ASP A 167 -7.04 -23.79 16.15
N ILE A 168 -8.26 -24.18 15.83
CA ILE A 168 -9.16 -23.39 14.98
C ILE A 168 -9.59 -22.11 15.71
N ASP A 169 -10.00 -22.22 16.97
CA ASP A 169 -10.37 -21.05 17.78
C ASP A 169 -9.19 -20.10 18.04
N ALA A 170 -7.97 -20.63 18.07
CA ALA A 170 -6.74 -19.86 18.20
C ALA A 170 -6.25 -19.21 16.89
N GLY A 171 -6.94 -19.42 15.76
CA GLY A 171 -6.63 -18.78 14.48
C GLY A 171 -5.40 -19.36 13.76
N VAL A 172 -5.00 -20.60 14.08
CA VAL A 172 -3.78 -21.24 13.55
C VAL A 172 -3.88 -21.46 12.04
N ILE A 173 -5.08 -21.76 11.54
CA ILE A 173 -5.36 -22.04 10.13
C ILE A 173 -5.31 -20.76 9.31
N GLU A 174 -5.92 -19.69 9.80
CA GLU A 174 -5.91 -18.37 9.19
C GLU A 174 -4.49 -17.82 9.09
N ALA A 175 -3.68 -18.01 10.14
CA ALA A 175 -2.26 -17.65 10.13
C ALA A 175 -1.46 -18.44 9.08
N HIS A 176 -1.76 -19.74 8.91
CA HIS A 176 -1.11 -20.59 7.91
C HIS A 176 -1.53 -20.26 6.48
N ILE A 177 -2.83 -20.06 6.21
CA ILE A 177 -3.34 -19.62 4.90
C ILE A 177 -2.72 -18.27 4.51
N LYS A 178 -2.63 -17.33 5.46
CA LYS A 178 -1.97 -16.05 5.24
C LYS A 178 -0.50 -16.25 4.84
N PHE A 179 0.20 -17.16 5.49
CA PHE A 179 1.56 -17.53 5.11
C PHE A 179 1.64 -18.11 3.68
N LEU A 180 0.77 -19.05 3.31
CA LEU A 180 0.74 -19.64 1.96
C LEU A 180 0.52 -18.62 0.86
N ARG A 181 -0.29 -17.59 1.13
CA ARG A 181 -0.54 -16.51 0.17
C ARG A 181 0.64 -15.57 0.04
N GLN A 182 1.30 -15.28 1.17
CA GLN A 182 2.41 -14.37 1.21
C GLN A 182 3.71 -14.99 0.71
N ARG A 183 3.96 -16.28 0.88
CA ARG A 183 5.21 -16.89 0.42
C ARG A 183 5.35 -16.76 -1.10
N LYS A 184 6.48 -16.22 -1.56
CA LYS A 184 6.83 -16.10 -2.99
C LYS A 184 8.14 -16.75 -3.34
N LEU A 185 9.12 -16.70 -2.43
CA LEU A 185 10.38 -17.44 -2.59
C LEU A 185 10.57 -18.40 -1.42
N CYS A 186 11.06 -19.59 -1.73
CA CYS A 186 11.59 -20.53 -0.77
C CYS A 186 13.10 -20.63 -0.97
N MET A 187 13.84 -20.57 0.13
CA MET A 187 15.29 -20.71 0.17
C MET A 187 15.64 -21.92 1.03
N VAL A 188 16.27 -22.93 0.45
CA VAL A 188 16.67 -24.18 1.12
C VAL A 188 18.20 -24.25 1.13
N ASN A 189 18.80 -23.99 2.29
CA ASN A 189 20.24 -24.10 2.50
C ASN A 189 20.58 -25.52 2.97
N LEU A 190 21.31 -26.27 2.15
CA LEU A 190 21.70 -27.66 2.41
C LEU A 190 23.00 -27.67 3.22
N VAL A 191 22.88 -27.86 4.54
CA VAL A 191 24.01 -27.82 5.49
C VAL A 191 24.92 -29.01 5.26
N ASP A 192 24.39 -30.23 5.35
CA ASP A 192 25.13 -31.47 5.09
C ASP A 192 24.20 -32.55 4.51
N ASN A 193 24.73 -33.47 3.71
CA ASN A 193 24.05 -34.65 3.16
C ASN A 193 25.03 -35.60 2.46
N LYS A 194 24.73 -36.91 2.40
CA LYS A 194 25.53 -37.92 1.67
C LYS A 194 25.02 -38.15 0.22
N GLY A 195 24.25 -37.22 -0.32
CA GLY A 195 23.57 -37.33 -1.62
C GLY A 195 22.04 -37.33 -1.51
N GLY A 196 21.36 -37.66 -2.61
CA GLY A 196 19.90 -37.70 -2.72
C GLY A 196 19.38 -36.79 -3.84
N GLU A 197 18.07 -36.51 -3.82
CA GLU A 197 17.39 -35.78 -4.90
C GLU A 197 16.44 -34.71 -4.35
N LEU A 198 16.47 -33.51 -4.95
CA LEU A 198 15.46 -32.46 -4.78
C LEU A 198 14.79 -32.20 -6.13
N ILE A 199 13.48 -32.39 -6.20
CA ILE A 199 12.69 -32.25 -7.43
C ILE A 199 11.80 -31.02 -7.32
N LEU A 200 11.86 -30.12 -8.31
CA LEU A 200 10.94 -28.98 -8.45
C LEU A 200 9.80 -29.34 -9.41
N HIS A 201 8.55 -29.15 -8.98
CA HIS A 201 7.34 -29.45 -9.74
C HIS A 201 6.62 -28.15 -10.12
N PRO A 202 6.70 -27.70 -11.39
CA PRO A 202 6.08 -26.45 -11.83
C PRO A 202 4.55 -26.53 -11.86
N ARG A 203 3.89 -25.38 -11.69
CA ARG A 203 2.45 -25.20 -11.87
C ARG A 203 2.05 -25.40 -13.32
N GLU A 204 1.04 -26.22 -13.54
CA GLU A 204 0.53 -26.56 -14.87
C GLU A 204 -0.18 -25.38 -15.55
N ASP A 205 -0.80 -24.49 -14.78
CA ASP A 205 -1.53 -23.33 -15.30
C ASP A 205 -0.62 -22.15 -15.70
N ILE A 206 0.57 -22.06 -15.11
CA ILE A 206 1.61 -21.08 -15.50
C ILE A 206 2.52 -21.66 -16.58
N PHE A 207 2.89 -22.94 -16.46
CA PHE A 207 3.85 -23.62 -17.32
C PHE A 207 3.28 -24.93 -17.91
N PRO A 208 2.24 -24.86 -18.76
CA PRO A 208 1.57 -26.05 -19.29
C PRO A 208 2.55 -26.95 -20.04
N GLY A 209 2.54 -28.25 -19.70
CA GLY A 209 3.38 -29.28 -20.35
C GLY A 209 4.86 -29.30 -19.92
N SER A 210 5.27 -28.53 -18.90
CA SER A 210 6.66 -28.53 -18.41
C SER A 210 6.98 -29.74 -17.53
N ALA A 211 8.12 -30.40 -17.76
CA ALA A 211 8.57 -31.54 -16.96
C ALA A 211 9.17 -31.11 -15.60
N PRO A 212 9.08 -31.94 -14.54
CA PRO A 212 9.75 -31.68 -13.27
C PRO A 212 11.28 -31.59 -13.42
N VAL A 213 11.91 -30.73 -12.62
CA VAL A 213 13.36 -30.54 -12.62
C VAL A 213 13.98 -31.28 -11.45
N SER A 214 14.86 -32.24 -11.73
CA SER A 214 15.62 -32.99 -10.71
C SER A 214 16.99 -32.35 -10.47
N LEU A 215 17.31 -32.08 -9.20
CA LEU A 215 18.57 -31.51 -8.75
C LEU A 215 19.26 -32.49 -7.79
N PRO A 216 20.53 -32.88 -8.04
CA PRO A 216 21.28 -33.74 -7.12
C PRO A 216 21.61 -32.98 -5.84
N LEU A 217 21.40 -33.62 -4.68
CA LEU A 217 21.76 -33.06 -3.39
C LEU A 217 23.27 -33.21 -3.15
N THR A 218 23.93 -32.08 -2.89
CA THR A 218 25.33 -32.03 -2.46
C THR A 218 25.46 -31.04 -1.31
N PRO A 219 26.44 -31.20 -0.39
CA PRO A 219 26.71 -30.21 0.66
C PRO A 219 27.08 -28.84 0.07
N ASN A 220 26.94 -27.78 0.88
CA ASN A 220 27.29 -26.41 0.51
C ASN A 220 26.51 -25.88 -0.71
N LYS A 221 25.22 -26.18 -0.78
CA LYS A 221 24.32 -25.72 -1.83
C LYS A 221 23.13 -24.99 -1.23
N LEU A 222 22.80 -23.84 -1.81
CA LEU A 222 21.61 -23.08 -1.48
C LEU A 222 20.70 -23.02 -2.70
N LEU A 223 19.47 -23.54 -2.56
CA LEU A 223 18.46 -23.45 -3.61
C LEU A 223 17.51 -22.30 -3.31
N VAL A 224 17.28 -21.43 -4.29
CA VAL A 224 16.27 -20.37 -4.22
C VAL A 224 15.28 -20.57 -5.36
N PHE A 225 13.98 -20.65 -5.07
CA PHE A 225 12.96 -20.84 -6.11
C PHE A 225 11.65 -20.13 -5.80
N ARG A 226 10.89 -19.84 -6.87
CA ARG A 226 9.55 -19.25 -6.86
C ARG A 226 8.54 -20.27 -6.34
N CYS A 227 8.31 -20.28 -5.03
CA CYS A 227 7.40 -21.23 -4.40
C CYS A 227 5.92 -20.96 -4.69
N ASP A 228 5.60 -19.86 -5.38
CA ASP A 228 4.28 -19.57 -5.97
C ASP A 228 4.13 -20.08 -7.41
N TRP A 229 5.24 -20.46 -8.06
CA TRP A 229 5.29 -21.05 -9.40
C TRP A 229 5.52 -22.55 -9.39
N MET A 230 6.19 -23.06 -8.37
CA MET A 230 6.55 -24.47 -8.29
C MET A 230 6.60 -24.96 -6.86
N SER A 231 6.23 -26.22 -6.68
CA SER A 231 6.41 -26.95 -5.43
C SER A 231 7.68 -27.78 -5.48
N TYR A 232 8.06 -28.43 -4.39
CA TYR A 232 9.27 -29.24 -4.35
C TYR A 232 9.06 -30.57 -3.61
N SER A 233 9.91 -31.54 -3.91
CA SER A 233 10.10 -32.78 -3.14
C SER A 233 11.55 -32.83 -2.68
N TYR A 234 11.79 -33.13 -1.40
CA TYR A 234 13.13 -33.22 -0.82
C TYR A 234 13.38 -34.62 -0.23
N LYS A 235 14.36 -35.36 -0.78
CA LYS A 235 14.70 -36.74 -0.38
C LYS A 235 16.23 -36.90 -0.22
N PRO A 236 16.80 -36.49 0.93
CA PRO A 236 18.22 -36.64 1.19
C PRO A 236 18.60 -38.07 1.62
N LEU A 237 19.89 -38.41 1.43
CA LEU A 237 20.50 -39.66 1.87
C LEU A 237 21.49 -39.39 3.02
N GLY A 238 21.46 -40.27 4.03
CA GLY A 238 22.36 -40.27 5.19
C GLY A 238 21.76 -39.66 6.45
N ASP A 239 22.14 -40.21 7.60
CA ASP A 239 21.54 -39.89 8.92
C ASP A 239 21.93 -38.51 9.49
N ASN A 240 22.86 -37.82 8.83
CA ASN A 240 23.31 -36.48 9.20
C ASN A 240 22.78 -35.40 8.24
N ALA A 241 21.82 -35.72 7.38
CA ALA A 241 21.32 -34.76 6.39
C ALA A 241 20.55 -33.61 7.07
N VAL A 242 21.04 -32.38 6.95
CA VAL A 242 20.44 -31.22 7.61
C VAL A 242 20.23 -30.10 6.60
N SER A 243 19.09 -29.40 6.69
CA SER A 243 18.83 -28.19 5.92
C SER A 243 18.20 -27.09 6.75
N VAL A 244 18.46 -25.83 6.36
CA VAL A 244 17.81 -24.63 6.90
C VAL A 244 16.97 -24.01 5.80
N THR A 245 15.66 -23.95 6.01
CA THR A 245 14.69 -23.44 5.03
C THR A 245 14.04 -22.15 5.52
N THR A 246 13.84 -21.19 4.63
CA THR A 246 13.08 -19.96 4.93
C THR A 246 12.26 -19.53 3.72
N TRP A 247 11.26 -18.68 3.97
CA TRP A 247 10.39 -18.14 2.94
C TRP A 247 10.44 -16.62 2.96
N ILE A 248 10.59 -16.03 1.77
CA ILE A 248 10.40 -14.59 1.55
C ILE A 248 8.92 -14.37 1.25
N VAL A 249 8.33 -13.44 1.99
CA VAL A 249 6.89 -13.18 1.98
C VAL A 249 6.58 -11.83 1.35
N ASP A 250 5.54 -11.79 0.54
CA ASP A 250 5.03 -10.62 -0.15
C ASP A 250 4.04 -9.84 0.71
N SER A 251 4.22 -8.53 0.72
CA SER A 251 3.28 -7.59 1.37
C SER A 251 1.97 -7.48 0.60
N SER A 252 1.99 -7.71 -0.72
CA SER A 252 0.83 -7.52 -1.60
C SER A 252 -0.18 -8.67 -1.54
N ALA A 253 0.19 -9.81 -0.96
CA ALA A 253 -0.67 -10.97 -0.81
C ALA A 253 -1.45 -11.03 0.52
N THR A 254 -1.35 -9.99 1.37
CA THR A 254 -2.56 -9.63 2.12
C THR A 254 -3.62 -9.34 1.08
N VAL A 255 -4.81 -9.92 1.22
CA VAL A 255 -5.99 -9.44 0.50
C VAL A 255 -5.89 -7.91 0.44
N PRO A 256 -5.97 -7.26 -0.73
CA PRO A 256 -6.30 -5.84 -0.72
C PRO A 256 -7.62 -5.79 0.01
N ASP A 257 -7.64 -5.38 1.29
CA ASP A 257 -8.74 -5.58 2.25
C ASP A 257 -10.10 -5.53 1.52
N LEU A 258 -10.54 -6.69 1.03
CA LEU A 258 -11.75 -6.83 0.25
C LEU A 258 -12.81 -6.92 1.32
N ASN A 259 -13.41 -5.76 1.59
CA ASN A 259 -14.77 -5.61 2.04
C ASN A 259 -15.25 -6.67 3.00
N LEU A 260 -15.04 -6.38 4.27
CA LEU A 260 -15.96 -6.86 5.27
C LEU A 260 -17.27 -6.07 5.14
N CYS A 261 -18.08 -6.59 4.21
CA CYS A 261 -19.43 -6.21 3.81
C CYS A 261 -19.54 -4.91 2.97
N PHE A 262 -19.09 -4.96 1.71
CA PHE A 262 -19.10 -3.90 0.67
C PHE A 262 -18.41 -2.55 1.02
N LEU A 263 -17.35 -2.20 0.28
CA LEU A 263 -16.48 -1.01 0.41
C LEU A 263 -15.67 -0.80 -0.93
N ASP A 264 -15.81 0.33 -1.61
CA ASP A 264 -14.95 0.67 -2.76
C ASP A 264 -13.63 1.24 -2.20
N VAL A 265 -12.53 0.48 -2.28
CA VAL A 265 -11.25 0.76 -1.57
C VAL A 265 -10.36 1.71 -2.37
N GLY A 266 -10.87 2.91 -2.67
CA GLY A 266 -10.14 3.96 -3.39
C GLY A 266 -9.72 5.15 -2.55
N ASP A 267 -10.27 5.34 -1.35
CA ASP A 267 -10.10 6.61 -0.64
C ASP A 267 -9.85 6.43 0.86
N ILE A 268 -8.73 6.97 1.34
CA ILE A 268 -8.43 7.18 2.77
C ILE A 268 -9.57 7.98 3.44
N GLN A 269 -10.33 8.75 2.65
CA GLN A 269 -11.52 9.45 3.12
C GLN A 269 -12.56 8.51 3.74
N GLN A 270 -12.90 7.39 3.09
CA GLN A 270 -14.02 6.56 3.53
C GLN A 270 -13.73 5.73 4.79
N LYS A 271 -12.48 5.30 5.03
CA LYS A 271 -12.10 4.60 6.28
C LYS A 271 -12.26 5.49 7.51
N SER A 272 -11.99 6.78 7.33
CA SER A 272 -12.06 7.75 8.41
C SER A 272 -13.52 8.17 8.60
N GLU A 273 -14.28 8.40 7.52
CA GLU A 273 -15.73 8.65 7.55
C GLU A 273 -16.52 7.51 8.21
N MET A 274 -16.19 6.24 7.96
CA MET A 274 -16.83 5.08 8.59
C MET A 274 -16.57 4.96 10.10
N LEU A 275 -15.41 5.45 10.58
CA LEU A 275 -15.08 5.53 12.01
C LEU A 275 -15.51 6.87 12.64
N GLY A 276 -16.11 7.79 11.87
CA GLY A 276 -16.42 9.16 12.31
C GLY A 276 -15.17 10.02 12.57
N ILE A 277 -14.03 9.67 11.98
CA ILE A 277 -12.74 10.37 12.07
C ILE A 277 -12.62 11.31 10.86
N MET A 278 -12.37 12.61 11.09
CA MET A 278 -12.18 13.55 9.98
C MET A 278 -10.82 13.32 9.30
N VAL A 279 -10.78 13.51 7.98
CA VAL A 279 -9.63 13.18 7.14
C VAL A 279 -8.72 14.40 7.04
N GLY A 280 -7.45 14.20 7.34
CA GLY A 280 -6.45 15.23 7.21
C GLY A 280 -5.82 15.33 5.82
N PRO A 281 -4.81 16.19 5.65
CA PRO A 281 -4.09 16.32 4.40
C PRO A 281 -3.47 14.99 3.94
N PRO A 282 -3.51 14.68 2.63
CA PRO A 282 -3.09 13.39 2.11
C PRO A 282 -1.59 13.16 2.31
N MET A 283 -1.18 11.90 2.14
CA MET A 283 0.23 11.52 2.17
C MET A 283 1.02 12.31 1.11
N PRO A 284 2.10 13.02 1.49
CA PRO A 284 2.99 13.66 0.53
C PRO A 284 3.66 12.60 -0.34
N THR A 285 3.77 12.82 -1.65
CA THR A 285 4.42 11.91 -2.62
C THR A 285 5.85 12.38 -2.97
N GLY A 286 6.65 11.53 -3.62
CA GLY A 286 7.97 11.90 -4.15
C GLY A 286 9.14 11.87 -3.16
N TYR A 287 10.22 12.59 -3.47
CA TYR A 287 11.47 12.63 -2.68
C TYR A 287 11.28 13.45 -1.41
N ARG A 288 11.47 12.80 -0.27
CA ARG A 288 11.07 13.29 1.05
C ARG A 288 12.22 13.18 2.03
N MET A 289 12.22 14.05 3.03
CA MET A 289 13.19 14.05 4.11
C MET A 289 12.51 13.50 5.36
N HIS A 290 12.84 12.27 5.70
CA HIS A 290 12.21 11.49 6.74
C HIS A 290 12.96 11.65 8.07
N ALA A 291 12.26 12.06 9.11
CA ALA A 291 12.72 11.92 10.48
C ALA A 291 12.54 10.47 10.90
N MET A 292 13.61 9.68 10.88
CA MET A 292 13.54 8.23 11.12
C MET A 292 13.57 7.89 12.60
N GLN A 293 14.38 8.63 13.36
CA GLN A 293 14.52 8.43 14.79
C GLN A 293 14.74 9.77 15.49
N MET A 294 14.15 9.91 16.68
CA MET A 294 14.31 11.07 17.55
C MET A 294 14.73 10.62 18.95
N HIS A 295 15.44 11.49 19.66
CA HIS A 295 15.85 11.28 21.05
C HIS A 295 15.98 12.62 21.76
N CYS A 296 15.80 12.64 23.08
CA CYS A 296 15.97 13.86 23.87
C CYS A 296 16.33 13.55 25.32
N ARG A 297 17.07 14.46 25.93
CA ARG A 297 17.33 14.52 27.38
C ARG A 297 16.94 15.90 27.86
N ILE A 298 15.85 16.02 28.61
CA ILE A 298 15.32 17.32 29.06
C ILE A 298 14.89 17.28 30.54
N PRO A 299 14.75 18.45 31.19
CA PRO A 299 14.29 18.57 32.57
C PRO A 299 12.94 17.88 32.81
N GLY A 300 12.69 17.47 34.06
CA GLY A 300 11.52 16.66 34.42
C GLY A 300 11.76 15.14 34.31
N GLY A 301 13.03 14.71 34.24
CA GLY A 301 13.41 13.29 34.24
C GLY A 301 13.18 12.59 32.90
N VAL A 302 13.26 13.31 31.78
CA VAL A 302 12.93 12.80 30.45
C VAL A 302 14.18 12.38 29.69
N TYR A 303 14.16 11.15 29.18
CA TYR A 303 15.29 10.52 28.49
C TYR A 303 14.92 9.88 27.14
N ASP A 304 13.70 10.07 26.67
CA ASP A 304 13.22 9.46 25.44
C ASP A 304 11.97 10.20 24.90
N VAL A 305 11.59 9.86 23.68
CA VAL A 305 10.50 10.51 22.95
C VAL A 305 9.09 10.13 23.44
N GLN A 306 8.94 9.02 24.14
CA GLN A 306 7.67 8.60 24.73
C GLN A 306 7.41 9.38 26.04
N THR A 307 8.45 9.58 26.84
CA THR A 307 8.37 10.30 28.11
C THR A 307 8.19 11.80 27.87
N ILE A 308 8.87 12.40 26.88
CA ILE A 308 8.63 13.82 26.52
C ILE A 308 7.19 14.06 26.05
N GLN A 309 6.61 13.11 25.30
CA GLN A 309 5.23 13.20 24.87
C GLN A 309 4.28 13.23 26.07
N SER A 310 4.52 12.37 27.05
CA SER A 310 3.73 12.33 28.29
C SER A 310 3.85 13.63 29.08
N LEU A 311 5.06 14.20 29.18
CA LEU A 311 5.34 15.48 29.83
C LEU A 311 4.51 16.62 29.21
N PHE A 312 4.54 16.75 27.88
CA PHE A 312 3.76 17.78 27.18
C PHE A 312 2.26 17.53 27.26
N SER A 313 1.85 16.27 27.09
CA SER A 313 0.44 15.87 27.12
C SER A 313 -0.23 16.15 28.47
N ALA A 314 0.50 15.90 29.56
CA ALA A 314 0.01 16.13 30.92
C ALA A 314 0.15 17.58 31.38
N GLY A 315 0.77 18.47 30.58
CA GLY A 315 1.00 19.85 30.98
C GLY A 315 1.91 19.99 32.20
N VAL A 316 3.04 19.28 32.22
CA VAL A 316 3.99 19.34 33.34
C VAL A 316 4.83 20.63 33.30
N ASP A 317 4.90 21.33 34.44
CA ASP A 317 5.84 22.43 34.73
C ASP A 317 7.17 21.82 35.23
N ALA A 318 8.23 21.91 34.41
CA ALA A 318 9.55 21.35 34.71
C ALA A 318 10.52 22.36 35.34
N PHE A 319 10.02 23.52 35.80
CA PHE A 319 10.85 24.55 36.42
C PHE A 319 11.12 24.24 37.89
N GLU A 320 12.38 24.35 38.28
CA GLU A 320 12.82 24.18 39.67
C GLU A 320 13.62 25.38 40.16
N ARG A 321 13.84 25.46 41.47
CA ARG A 321 14.79 26.43 42.03
C ARG A 321 16.20 25.95 41.66
N ILE A 322 17.05 26.87 41.20
CA ILE A 322 18.40 26.54 40.76
C ILE A 322 19.14 25.78 41.89
N PRO A 323 19.61 24.55 41.64
CA PRO A 323 20.26 23.74 42.67
C PRO A 323 21.61 24.30 43.12
N MET A 324 21.94 24.14 44.40
CA MET A 324 23.25 24.53 44.96
C MET A 324 24.43 23.87 44.24
N LEU A 325 24.23 22.63 43.74
CA LEU A 325 25.24 21.91 42.94
C LEU A 325 25.54 22.57 41.58
N ARG A 326 24.71 23.51 41.12
CA ARG A 326 24.98 24.35 39.95
C ARG A 326 25.74 25.61 40.39
N PHE A 327 25.12 26.40 41.25
CA PHE A 327 25.76 27.52 41.93
C PHE A 327 24.91 28.00 43.11
N ASP A 328 25.53 28.78 43.99
CA ASP A 328 24.87 29.33 45.16
C ASP A 328 23.94 30.51 44.80
N VAL A 329 22.63 30.26 44.86
CA VAL A 329 21.60 31.26 44.61
C VAL A 329 21.68 32.44 45.59
N GLU A 330 22.09 32.22 46.85
CA GLU A 330 22.17 33.30 47.85
C GLU A 330 23.33 34.27 47.55
N LEU A 331 24.38 33.77 46.91
CA LEU A 331 25.55 34.57 46.55
C LEU A 331 25.33 35.35 45.25
N TYR A 332 24.74 34.70 44.25
CA TYR A 332 24.69 35.21 42.87
C TYR A 332 23.34 35.76 42.45
N CYS A 333 22.28 35.55 43.23
CA CYS A 333 20.96 36.07 42.92
C CYS A 333 20.47 37.09 43.96
N THR A 334 19.69 38.07 43.50
CA THR A 334 18.92 38.98 44.34
C THR A 334 17.65 38.26 44.76
N MET A 335 17.40 38.17 46.07
CA MET A 335 16.18 37.55 46.59
C MET A 335 14.96 38.45 46.31
N PRO A 336 13.73 37.90 46.25
CA PRO A 336 12.53 38.67 45.86
C PRO A 336 12.25 39.94 46.69
N ASP A 337 12.74 40.00 47.93
CA ASP A 337 12.53 41.10 48.87
C ASP A 337 13.73 42.07 48.96
N GLU A 338 14.78 41.86 48.15
CA GLU A 338 16.00 42.67 48.14
C GLU A 338 16.00 43.71 47.01
N ASP A 339 16.76 44.80 47.21
CA ASP A 339 17.00 45.79 46.16
C ASP A 339 17.78 45.17 44.99
N LYS A 340 17.43 45.60 43.76
CA LYS A 340 18.07 45.09 42.54
C LYS A 340 19.57 45.41 42.53
N ASP A 341 20.40 44.37 42.49
CA ASP A 341 21.85 44.49 42.32
C ASP A 341 22.23 44.24 40.84
N PRO A 342 22.90 45.18 40.15
CA PRO A 342 23.30 45.03 38.75
C PRO A 342 24.32 43.90 38.50
N PHE A 343 24.95 43.35 39.54
CA PHE A 343 25.91 42.24 39.45
C PHE A 343 25.32 40.90 39.90
N ARG A 344 24.03 40.85 40.24
CA ARG A 344 23.31 39.63 40.61
C ARG A 344 22.14 39.34 39.66
N SER A 345 21.79 38.07 39.54
CA SER A 345 20.61 37.62 38.81
C SER A 345 19.36 37.87 39.66
N TYR A 346 18.30 38.46 39.12
CA TYR A 346 17.02 38.52 39.86
C TYR A 346 16.20 37.22 39.70
N VAL A 347 16.75 36.21 39.03
CA VAL A 347 16.08 34.94 38.72
C VAL A 347 16.70 33.82 39.55
N ILE A 348 15.85 33.06 40.23
CA ILE A 348 16.22 31.93 41.11
C ILE A 348 15.63 30.59 40.64
N HIS A 349 14.84 30.58 39.56
CA HIS A 349 14.28 29.36 38.98
C HIS A 349 14.75 29.18 37.53
N ALA A 350 14.94 27.93 37.14
CA ALA A 350 15.27 27.51 35.79
C ALA A 350 14.76 26.08 35.57
N SER A 351 14.68 25.65 34.32
CA SER A 351 14.34 24.26 33.97
C SER A 351 15.64 23.50 33.76
N MET A 352 16.07 22.68 34.72
CA MET A 352 17.44 22.12 34.73
C MET A 352 17.42 20.60 34.69
N LEU A 353 18.42 20.03 34.00
CA LEU A 353 18.77 18.64 34.19
C LEU A 353 19.42 18.52 35.57
N SER A 354 19.24 17.39 36.25
CA SER A 354 19.90 17.21 37.52
C SER A 354 21.41 17.07 37.33
N HIS A 355 22.17 17.42 38.37
CA HIS A 355 23.63 17.52 38.26
C HIS A 355 24.30 16.22 37.74
N PRO A 356 23.94 15.01 38.22
CA PRO A 356 24.50 13.76 37.69
C PRO A 356 24.27 13.58 36.19
N GLU A 357 23.10 13.97 35.68
CA GLU A 357 22.67 13.77 34.30
C GLU A 357 23.47 14.63 33.31
N THR A 358 24.05 15.72 33.80
CA THR A 358 24.95 16.57 33.02
C THR A 358 26.43 16.23 33.19
N CYS A 359 26.81 15.64 34.33
CA CYS A 359 28.21 15.51 34.73
C CYS A 359 28.76 14.08 34.58
N LEU A 360 27.94 13.04 34.75
CA LEU A 360 28.41 11.66 34.63
C LEU A 360 28.73 11.32 33.17
N PHE A 361 29.88 10.68 32.95
CA PHE A 361 30.35 10.33 31.61
C PHE A 361 31.19 9.06 31.67
N ASP A 362 30.87 8.11 30.79
CA ASP A 362 31.62 6.88 30.62
C ASP A 362 32.77 7.12 29.63
N ASN A 363 33.91 7.58 30.15
CA ASN A 363 35.03 7.95 29.31
C ASN A 363 35.71 6.75 28.64
N GLU A 364 35.68 5.58 29.27
CA GLU A 364 36.25 4.35 28.72
C GLU A 364 35.52 3.90 27.45
N PHE A 365 34.18 3.95 27.47
CA PHE A 365 33.36 3.63 26.31
C PHE A 365 33.72 4.48 25.07
N PHE A 366 34.02 5.77 25.27
CA PHE A 366 34.43 6.68 24.19
C PHE A 366 35.94 6.71 23.92
N SER A 367 36.72 5.87 24.61
CA SER A 367 38.19 5.85 24.52
C SER A 367 38.83 7.22 24.82
N ILE A 368 38.27 7.95 25.78
CA ILE A 368 38.77 9.25 26.23
C ILE A 368 39.52 9.05 27.57
N PRO A 369 40.78 9.48 27.68
CA PRO A 369 41.52 9.41 28.96
C PRO A 369 40.79 10.16 30.07
N GLU A 370 40.85 9.65 31.31
CA GLU A 370 40.20 10.24 32.49
C GLU A 370 40.58 11.73 32.67
N GLU A 371 41.85 12.07 32.45
CA GLU A 371 42.33 13.45 32.50
C GLU A 371 41.62 14.37 31.49
N GLU A 372 41.43 13.90 30.24
CA GLU A 372 40.70 14.65 29.23
C GLU A 372 39.21 14.74 29.58
N ALA A 373 38.62 13.64 30.05
CA ALA A 373 37.21 13.57 30.46
C ALA A 373 36.87 14.61 31.53
N GLY A 374 37.78 14.85 32.48
CA GLY A 374 37.64 15.89 33.50
C GLY A 374 37.48 17.31 32.92
N HIS A 375 38.06 17.59 31.75
CA HIS A 375 38.00 18.90 31.09
C HIS A 375 36.82 19.05 30.14
N LEU A 376 36.20 17.96 29.68
CA LEU A 376 35.07 18.01 28.76
C LEU A 376 33.89 18.77 29.39
N ALA A 377 33.37 19.76 28.68
CA ALA A 377 32.15 20.44 29.08
C ALA A 377 30.97 19.44 29.09
N PRO A 378 29.98 19.62 29.98
CA PRO A 378 28.77 18.81 30.03
C PRO A 378 28.08 18.65 28.66
N SER A 379 28.03 19.72 27.85
CA SER A 379 27.44 19.67 26.50
C SER A 379 28.12 18.65 25.59
N GLN A 380 29.46 18.54 25.62
CA GLN A 380 30.20 17.53 24.84
C GLN A 380 29.92 16.11 25.34
N ARG A 381 29.83 15.90 26.66
CA ARG A 381 29.53 14.59 27.27
C ARG A 381 28.16 14.08 26.85
N VAL A 382 27.15 14.94 26.96
CA VAL A 382 25.76 14.64 26.60
C VAL A 382 25.64 14.35 25.10
N ILE A 383 26.24 15.17 24.23
CA ILE A 383 26.24 14.93 22.77
C ILE A 383 26.85 13.58 22.41
N LEU A 384 27.95 13.19 23.06
CA LEU A 384 28.57 11.90 22.81
C LEU A 384 27.65 10.73 23.21
N GLN A 385 27.08 10.77 24.40
CA GLN A 385 26.20 9.73 24.92
C GLN A 385 24.88 9.64 24.15
N ASP A 386 24.14 10.74 24.11
CA ASP A 386 22.79 10.75 23.57
C ASP A 386 22.77 10.83 22.04
N GLY A 387 23.78 11.46 21.43
CA GLY A 387 23.97 11.40 19.97
C GLY A 387 24.24 9.97 19.51
N TYR A 388 25.07 9.21 20.24
CA TYR A 388 25.26 7.78 19.97
C TYR A 388 23.99 6.97 20.25
N ALA A 389 23.30 7.21 21.36
CA ALA A 389 22.04 6.53 21.67
C ALA A 389 21.01 6.72 20.54
N THR A 390 20.90 7.93 20.00
CA THR A 390 20.03 8.24 18.84
C THR A 390 20.40 7.40 17.62
N LEU A 391 21.68 7.34 17.27
CA LEU A 391 22.16 6.53 16.16
C LEU A 391 21.94 5.03 16.42
N ARG A 392 22.13 4.58 17.65
CA ARG A 392 21.89 3.18 18.04
C ARG A 392 20.42 2.81 17.91
N MET A 393 19.52 3.67 18.35
CA MET A 393 18.07 3.51 18.18
C MET A 393 17.65 3.55 16.70
N ALA A 394 18.36 4.33 15.88
CA ALA A 394 18.18 4.34 14.42
C ALA A 394 18.73 3.09 13.71
N GLY A 395 19.27 2.11 14.45
CA GLY A 395 19.77 0.85 13.92
C GLY A 395 21.27 0.84 13.61
N PHE A 396 22.01 1.91 13.90
CA PHE A 396 23.46 1.95 13.72
C PHE A 396 24.23 1.30 14.88
N ASN A 397 25.47 0.94 14.62
CA ASN A 397 26.46 0.44 15.57
C ASN A 397 27.84 0.99 15.20
N ARG A 398 28.87 0.73 16.02
CA ARG A 398 30.23 1.26 15.80
C ARG A 398 30.80 0.93 14.41
N GLU A 399 30.56 -0.29 13.92
CA GLU A 399 31.07 -0.76 12.62
C GLU A 399 30.38 -0.05 11.46
N THR A 400 29.06 0.04 11.50
CA THR A 400 28.23 0.69 10.45
C THR A 400 28.38 2.21 10.40
N LEU A 401 28.88 2.85 11.47
CA LEU A 401 29.17 4.29 11.53
C LEU A 401 30.58 4.62 11.00
N ARG A 402 31.54 3.69 11.12
CA ARG A 402 32.92 3.93 10.69
C ARG A 402 32.98 4.12 9.18
N GLY A 403 33.51 5.25 8.74
CA GLY A 403 33.57 5.64 7.33
C GLY A 403 32.22 6.08 6.74
N ARG A 404 31.13 6.12 7.54
CA ARG A 404 29.82 6.52 7.03
C ARG A 404 29.80 8.01 6.71
N LYS A 405 29.22 8.37 5.56
CA LYS A 405 28.97 9.76 5.14
C LYS A 405 27.78 10.40 5.86
N MET A 406 27.71 10.20 7.17
CA MET A 406 26.69 10.78 8.04
C MET A 406 27.09 12.21 8.38
N SER A 407 26.29 13.20 7.95
CA SER A 407 26.55 14.59 8.29
C SER A 407 25.99 14.95 9.67
N THR A 408 26.78 15.58 10.51
CA THR A 408 26.39 16.05 11.84
C THR A 408 26.22 17.56 11.85
N PHE A 409 25.02 18.03 12.19
CA PHE A 409 24.72 19.46 12.40
C PHE A 409 24.30 19.67 13.84
N ILE A 410 25.07 20.46 14.58
CA ILE A 410 24.87 20.65 16.02
C ILE A 410 24.60 22.12 16.31
N GLY A 411 23.41 22.42 16.83
CA GLY A 411 23.14 23.71 17.46
C GLY A 411 23.82 23.77 18.83
N ASP A 412 24.89 24.57 18.92
CA ASP A 412 25.69 24.77 20.13
C ASP A 412 26.21 26.21 20.16
N THR A 413 25.71 27.02 21.09
CA THR A 413 26.13 28.43 21.30
C THR A 413 27.33 28.55 22.24
N GLY A 414 27.99 27.43 22.54
CA GLY A 414 29.10 27.35 23.50
C GLY A 414 28.63 27.08 24.93
N THR A 415 29.60 27.05 25.84
CA THR A 415 29.40 26.66 27.23
C THR A 415 29.97 27.69 28.20
N ASP A 416 29.27 27.89 29.32
CA ASP A 416 29.74 28.68 30.46
C ASP A 416 30.54 27.85 31.48
N TRP A 417 31.03 26.67 31.06
CA TRP A 417 31.97 25.82 31.82
C TRP A 417 33.37 26.44 31.98
N ASN A 418 33.78 27.32 31.07
CA ASN A 418 35.11 27.95 31.03
C ASN A 418 35.52 28.72 32.31
N PRO A 419 34.68 29.59 32.92
CA PRO A 419 35.02 30.29 34.18
C PRO A 419 35.28 29.36 35.38
N PHE A 420 34.71 28.15 35.40
CA PHE A 420 34.84 27.23 36.54
C PHE A 420 36.28 26.72 36.74
N TRP A 421 37.03 26.53 35.64
CA TRP A 421 38.44 26.12 35.69
C TRP A 421 39.40 27.28 35.92
N MET A 422 39.11 28.46 35.37
CA MET A 422 39.90 29.67 35.66
C MET A 422 39.84 30.04 37.15
N LEU A 423 38.73 29.77 37.83
CA LEU A 423 38.53 30.00 39.28
C LEU A 423 39.06 28.86 40.17
N ARG A 424 39.27 27.65 39.65
CA ARG A 424 39.88 26.51 40.37
C ARG A 424 41.41 26.59 40.46
N SER A 425 42.04 27.59 39.86
CA SER A 425 43.47 27.85 40.05
C SER A 425 43.75 28.13 41.53
N PRO A 426 44.66 27.39 42.20
CA PRO A 426 44.88 27.47 43.64
C PRO A 426 45.68 28.71 44.09
N VAL A 427 45.42 29.88 43.50
CA VAL A 427 46.08 31.14 43.88
C VAL A 427 45.04 32.24 44.14
N GLY A 428 44.60 32.32 45.39
CA GLY A 428 44.20 33.57 46.03
C GLY A 428 42.70 33.89 46.05
N GLY A 429 42.16 34.07 47.26
CA GLY A 429 40.81 34.56 47.53
C GLY A 429 40.52 36.01 47.04
N PRO A 430 39.39 36.61 47.45
CA PRO A 430 38.69 37.68 46.73
C PRO A 430 39.36 39.07 46.59
N GLN A 431 40.67 39.25 46.83
CA GLN A 431 41.23 40.61 47.05
C GLN A 431 42.64 40.89 46.53
N GLN A 432 43.11 40.33 45.41
CA GLN A 432 44.42 40.73 44.85
C GLN A 432 44.30 41.27 43.42
N PRO A 433 44.79 42.50 43.14
CA PRO A 433 44.82 43.05 41.79
C PRO A 433 45.71 42.20 40.88
N TRP A 434 45.18 41.89 39.71
CA TRP A 434 45.81 41.13 38.64
C TRP A 434 47.11 41.84 38.19
N THR A 435 48.25 41.42 38.75
CA THR A 435 49.58 41.89 38.32
C THR A 435 50.32 40.71 37.70
N GLY A 436 50.76 40.86 36.45
CA GLY A 436 51.18 39.80 35.52
C GLY A 436 52.47 39.03 35.86
N LYS A 437 52.66 38.62 37.12
CA LYS A 437 53.81 37.82 37.59
C LYS A 437 53.43 36.51 38.32
N GLN A 438 52.17 36.09 38.28
CA GLN A 438 51.70 34.80 38.85
C GLN A 438 51.42 33.70 37.79
N PHE A 439 51.91 33.84 36.56
CA PHE A 439 51.89 32.77 35.54
C PHE A 439 53.10 31.81 35.64
N GLY A 440 53.84 31.83 36.75
CA GLY A 440 54.94 30.89 36.99
C GLY A 440 54.40 29.62 37.65
N ASN A 441 54.30 28.54 36.87
CA ASN A 441 53.86 27.17 37.25
C ASN A 441 52.37 26.84 37.08
N LEU A 442 51.66 27.51 36.17
CA LEU A 442 50.40 26.94 35.64
C LEU A 442 50.75 26.16 34.36
N GLU A 443 50.95 24.84 34.46
CA GLU A 443 50.94 24.01 33.25
C GLU A 443 49.51 24.06 32.68
N ALA A 444 49.31 24.78 31.57
CA ALA A 444 48.04 24.78 30.87
C ALA A 444 47.80 23.36 30.33
N SER A 445 46.81 22.65 30.89
CA SER A 445 46.45 21.32 30.39
C SER A 445 46.11 21.39 28.90
N PRO A 446 46.65 20.49 28.06
CA PRO A 446 46.38 20.46 26.62
C PRO A 446 44.91 20.10 26.29
N PHE A 447 44.15 19.66 27.29
CA PHE A 447 42.75 19.24 27.15
C PHE A 447 41.76 20.40 27.32
N HIS A 448 42.12 21.48 28.04
CA HIS A 448 41.20 22.58 28.37
C HIS A 448 40.53 23.17 27.13
N THR A 449 41.32 23.65 26.17
CA THR A 449 40.80 24.30 24.96
C THR A 449 39.88 23.38 24.17
N ARG A 450 40.21 22.08 24.08
CA ARG A 450 39.39 21.09 23.35
C ARG A 450 38.15 20.66 24.13
N GLY A 451 38.17 20.74 25.46
CA GLY A 451 37.06 20.38 26.33
C GLY A 451 35.90 21.39 26.33
N VAL A 452 36.16 22.65 25.99
CA VAL A 452 35.13 23.72 25.99
C VAL A 452 34.76 24.28 24.61
N ALA A 453 35.52 23.94 23.57
CA ALA A 453 35.31 24.48 22.23
C ALA A 453 34.08 23.84 21.52
N SER A 454 33.12 24.66 21.09
CA SER A 454 31.91 24.19 20.38
C SER A 454 32.21 23.52 19.03
N HIS A 455 33.24 23.96 18.30
CA HIS A 455 33.67 23.28 17.07
C HIS A 455 34.25 21.88 17.34
N VAL A 456 34.80 21.64 18.53
CA VAL A 456 35.23 20.30 18.94
C VAL A 456 34.04 19.45 19.30
N THR A 457 32.96 20.02 19.86
CA THR A 457 31.71 19.30 20.14
C THR A 457 31.21 18.52 18.92
N SER A 458 31.15 19.15 17.73
CA SER A 458 30.72 18.48 16.50
C SER A 458 31.75 17.47 15.99
N ALA A 459 33.03 17.88 15.92
CA ALA A 459 34.09 17.03 15.40
C ALA A 459 34.34 15.78 16.25
N ARG A 460 34.19 15.88 17.58
CA ARG A 460 34.47 14.80 18.53
C ARG A 460 33.50 13.64 18.36
N LEU A 461 32.21 13.91 18.14
CA LEU A 461 31.24 12.84 17.87
C LEU A 461 31.61 12.08 16.59
N SER A 462 31.92 12.80 15.50
CA SER A 462 32.37 12.17 14.26
C SER A 462 33.69 11.42 14.45
N HIS A 463 34.61 11.94 15.25
CA HIS A 463 35.90 11.31 15.54
C HIS A 463 35.75 10.00 16.33
N CYS A 464 34.99 9.99 17.43
CA CYS A 464 34.76 8.80 18.26
C CYS A 464 34.14 7.65 17.46
N TRP A 465 33.28 7.97 16.48
CA TRP A 465 32.54 6.99 15.68
C TRP A 465 33.09 6.79 14.27
N GLY A 466 34.17 7.48 13.91
CA GLY A 466 34.79 7.40 12.59
C GLY A 466 33.88 7.87 11.45
N MET A 467 32.88 8.72 11.69
CA MET A 467 32.02 9.26 10.64
C MET A 467 32.77 10.31 9.80
N VAL A 468 32.50 10.35 8.50
CA VAL A 468 33.23 11.18 7.52
C VAL A 468 32.35 12.16 6.75
N GLY A 469 31.08 12.30 7.13
CA GLY A 469 30.20 13.34 6.59
C GLY A 469 30.56 14.73 7.12
N ASN A 470 29.83 15.75 6.65
CA ASN A 470 30.03 17.13 7.10
C ASN A 470 29.81 17.21 8.62
N SER A 471 30.69 17.87 9.36
CA SER A 471 30.52 18.07 10.81
C SER A 471 30.56 19.55 11.14
N ILE A 472 29.40 20.10 11.48
CA ILE A 472 29.18 21.54 11.56
C ILE A 472 28.52 21.89 12.88
N ALA A 473 29.22 22.68 13.69
CA ALA A 473 28.64 23.39 14.82
C ALA A 473 28.01 24.71 14.31
N ILE A 474 26.78 24.98 14.72
CA ILE A 474 25.98 26.12 14.28
C ILE A 474 25.64 26.97 15.50
N ASP A 475 25.99 28.25 15.41
CA ASP A 475 25.57 29.27 16.37
C ASP A 475 24.77 30.35 15.63
N THR A 476 23.46 30.29 15.82
CA THR A 476 22.54 31.38 15.46
C THR A 476 21.67 31.72 16.67
N ALA A 477 22.26 31.66 17.87
CA ALA A 477 21.54 31.78 19.13
C ALA A 477 20.34 30.80 19.20
N CYS A 478 19.15 31.30 19.53
CA CYS A 478 17.95 30.50 19.78
C CYS A 478 17.46 29.66 18.58
N SER A 479 17.84 30.03 17.35
CA SER A 479 17.50 29.28 16.14
C SER A 479 18.51 28.19 15.78
N ALA A 480 19.63 28.06 16.50
CA ALA A 480 20.78 27.26 16.12
C ALA A 480 20.45 25.83 15.67
N SER A 481 19.74 25.05 16.49
CA SER A 481 19.42 23.67 16.12
C SER A 481 18.41 23.55 14.98
N LEU A 482 17.47 24.50 14.82
CA LEU A 482 16.52 24.49 13.70
C LEU A 482 17.20 24.92 12.39
N VAL A 483 18.17 25.83 12.46
CA VAL A 483 19.06 26.12 11.33
C VAL A 483 19.88 24.88 10.96
N GLY A 484 20.31 24.08 11.95
CA GLY A 484 20.95 22.79 11.70
C GLY A 484 20.06 21.81 10.94
N VAL A 485 18.82 21.63 11.39
CA VAL A 485 17.82 20.82 10.66
C VAL A 485 17.58 21.38 9.26
N ALA A 486 17.38 22.68 9.12
CA ALA A 486 17.16 23.31 7.81
C ALA A 486 18.37 23.12 6.87
N THR A 487 19.59 23.23 7.38
CA THR A 487 20.82 23.02 6.60
C THR A 487 20.94 21.57 6.14
N ALA A 488 20.61 20.61 7.00
CA ALA A 488 20.59 19.20 6.65
C ALA A 488 19.54 18.90 5.57
N VAL A 489 18.30 19.31 5.81
CA VAL A 489 17.16 19.07 4.91
C VAL A 489 17.37 19.79 3.56
N GLN A 490 17.88 21.02 3.54
CA GLN A 490 18.23 21.71 2.28
C GLN A 490 19.40 21.04 1.55
N GLY A 491 20.39 20.52 2.27
CA GLY A 491 21.50 19.74 1.69
C GLY A 491 21.07 18.38 1.12
N MET A 492 19.96 17.83 1.62
CA MET A 492 19.34 16.59 1.14
C MET A 492 18.48 16.80 -0.10
N ARG A 493 17.86 17.97 -0.27
CA ARG A 493 16.95 18.21 -1.39
C ARG A 493 17.67 18.06 -2.74
N ARG A 494 17.02 17.36 -3.66
CA ARG A 494 17.40 17.37 -5.07
C ARG A 494 16.99 18.72 -5.67
N THR A 495 17.90 19.40 -6.36
CA THR A 495 17.56 20.62 -7.09
C THR A 495 16.94 20.24 -8.42
N ASP A 496 15.77 20.79 -8.73
CA ASP A 496 15.18 20.68 -10.06
C ASP A 496 16.10 21.34 -11.09
N ALA A 497 16.17 20.75 -12.30
CA ALA A 497 17.00 21.28 -13.39
C ALA A 497 16.66 22.74 -13.78
N ASN A 498 15.46 23.21 -13.43
CA ASN A 498 14.97 24.58 -13.67
C ASN A 498 15.30 25.57 -12.54
N GLN A 499 15.76 25.11 -11.37
CA GLN A 499 16.24 25.97 -10.29
C GLN A 499 17.76 26.00 -10.37
N GLY A 500 18.30 27.12 -10.88
CA GLY A 500 19.73 27.29 -11.15
C GLY A 500 20.61 26.74 -10.02
N LYS A 501 21.56 25.87 -10.40
CA LYS A 501 22.52 25.20 -9.51
C LYS A 501 22.94 26.10 -8.34
N ALA A 502 22.43 25.80 -7.14
CA ALA A 502 23.04 26.29 -5.93
C ALA A 502 24.43 25.64 -5.80
N ILE A 503 25.42 26.52 -5.65
CA ILE A 503 26.85 26.23 -5.74
C ILE A 503 27.29 25.35 -4.56
N SER A 504 27.91 24.21 -4.89
CA SER A 504 28.83 23.41 -4.07
C SER A 504 28.41 23.02 -2.63
N SER A 505 27.80 21.84 -2.48
CA SER A 505 28.07 20.97 -1.33
C SER A 505 27.71 19.52 -1.72
N PRO A 506 28.47 18.49 -1.33
CA PRO A 506 28.14 17.10 -1.65
C PRO A 506 26.74 16.77 -1.13
N HIS A 507 25.92 16.12 -1.98
CA HIS A 507 24.58 15.64 -1.64
C HIS A 507 24.61 14.92 -0.27
N VAL A 508 23.87 15.46 0.71
CA VAL A 508 23.74 14.84 2.04
C VAL A 508 22.58 13.86 1.94
N GLU A 509 22.79 12.58 2.21
CA GLU A 509 21.70 11.58 2.21
C GLU A 509 21.27 11.22 3.63
N ASP A 510 22.24 11.18 4.55
CA ASP A 510 22.08 10.85 5.95
C ASP A 510 22.59 11.98 6.83
N SER A 511 21.78 12.38 7.81
CA SER A 511 22.22 13.37 8.79
C SER A 511 21.72 13.11 10.20
N LEU A 512 22.60 13.36 11.16
CA LEU A 512 22.26 13.50 12.56
C LEU A 512 22.24 14.99 12.91
N CYS A 513 21.04 15.51 13.14
CA CYS A 513 20.83 16.87 13.61
C CYS A 513 20.67 16.86 15.13
N MET A 514 21.37 17.74 15.83
CA MET A 514 21.34 17.84 17.29
C MET A 514 21.23 19.28 17.76
N GLY A 515 20.74 19.46 18.98
CA GLY A 515 20.81 20.71 19.72
C GLY A 515 21.17 20.43 21.16
N ILE A 516 21.98 21.29 21.77
CA ILE A 516 22.37 21.18 23.18
C ILE A 516 22.33 22.55 23.85
N ASN A 517 21.86 22.60 25.09
CA ASN A 517 22.09 23.72 25.98
C ASN A 517 22.35 23.21 27.40
N THR A 518 23.32 23.80 28.09
CA THR A 518 23.66 23.46 29.48
C THR A 518 23.96 24.73 30.27
N LEU A 519 23.42 24.81 31.48
CA LEU A 519 23.44 25.96 32.37
C LEU A 519 24.40 25.70 33.54
N MET A 520 25.68 26.02 33.38
CA MET A 520 26.71 25.67 34.36
C MET A 520 27.17 26.84 35.22
N SER A 521 26.85 28.09 34.86
CA SER A 521 27.36 29.28 35.54
C SER A 521 26.30 30.33 35.84
N PRO A 522 26.42 31.09 36.96
CA PRO A 522 25.54 32.22 37.25
C PRO A 522 25.77 33.42 36.33
N PHE A 523 26.95 33.55 35.71
CA PHE A 523 27.32 34.78 34.99
C PHE A 523 26.46 35.05 33.77
N THR A 524 26.02 34.00 33.08
CA THR A 524 25.10 34.13 31.94
C THR A 524 23.71 34.60 32.41
N PHE A 525 23.23 34.14 33.58
CA PHE A 525 21.99 34.66 34.18
C PHE A 525 22.10 36.15 34.53
N ILE A 526 23.21 36.55 35.16
CA ILE A 526 23.49 37.95 35.49
C ILE A 526 23.52 38.81 34.21
N GLY A 527 24.23 38.35 33.18
CA GLY A 527 24.33 39.04 31.90
C GLY A 527 22.97 39.26 31.22
N LEU A 528 22.07 38.27 31.28
CA LEU A 528 20.73 38.35 30.70
C LEU A 528 19.72 39.14 31.56
N CYS A 529 19.97 39.27 32.87
CA CYS A 529 19.20 40.12 33.77
C CYS A 529 19.45 41.62 33.52
N GLY A 530 20.66 41.99 33.07
CA GLY A 530 21.01 43.38 32.70
C GLY A 530 20.00 44.01 31.71
N PRO A 531 19.81 43.44 30.50
CA PRO A 531 18.84 43.89 29.52
C PRO A 531 17.39 43.47 29.83
N SER A 532 17.12 42.86 30.99
CA SER A 532 15.80 42.37 31.41
C SER A 532 15.18 41.34 30.46
N MET A 533 15.99 40.43 29.92
CA MET A 533 15.50 39.36 29.02
C MET A 533 14.78 38.23 29.77
N LEU A 534 15.09 38.05 31.06
CA LEU A 534 14.56 36.94 31.85
C LEU A 534 13.29 37.33 32.62
N SER A 535 12.34 36.41 32.72
CA SER A 535 11.16 36.52 33.56
C SER A 535 11.55 36.52 35.05
N LYS A 536 11.04 37.51 35.81
CA LYS A 536 11.27 37.57 37.26
C LYS A 536 10.71 36.37 38.02
N LYS A 537 9.73 35.68 37.44
CA LYS A 537 9.11 34.48 38.03
C LYS A 537 9.80 33.18 37.59
N GLY A 538 10.80 33.28 36.70
CA GLY A 538 11.57 32.14 36.21
C GLY A 538 10.73 31.10 35.47
N ARG A 539 9.69 31.55 34.76
CA ARG A 539 8.85 30.75 33.85
C ARG A 539 8.58 31.52 32.56
N CYS A 540 8.29 30.82 31.47
CA CYS A 540 7.85 31.42 30.21
C CYS A 540 6.31 31.53 30.22
N PHE A 541 5.79 32.75 30.34
CA PHE A 541 4.35 33.03 30.32
C PHE A 541 3.88 33.28 28.89
N THR A 542 4.13 32.31 28.01
CA THR A 542 3.88 32.43 26.57
C THR A 542 2.40 32.75 26.31
N PHE A 543 2.15 33.81 25.54
CA PHE A 543 0.83 34.36 25.18
C PHE A 543 0.01 34.96 26.32
N ASP A 544 0.42 34.80 27.57
CA ASP A 544 -0.31 35.34 28.72
C ASP A 544 -0.06 36.84 28.88
N TYR A 545 -1.04 37.56 29.42
CA TYR A 545 -0.96 38.98 29.76
C TYR A 545 0.27 39.32 30.63
N SER A 546 0.74 38.37 31.45
CA SER A 546 1.91 38.54 32.33
C SER A 546 3.27 38.21 31.69
N ALA A 547 3.31 37.92 30.38
CA ALA A 547 4.53 37.77 29.58
C ALA A 547 5.51 38.93 29.83
N SER A 548 6.70 38.63 30.38
CA SER A 548 7.67 39.63 30.83
C SER A 548 9.13 39.23 30.58
N GLY A 549 9.36 38.19 29.79
CA GLY A 549 10.68 37.59 29.58
C GLY A 549 10.60 36.07 29.58
N TYR A 550 11.69 35.42 29.21
CA TYR A 550 11.76 33.96 29.19
C TYR A 550 12.47 33.39 30.43
N ALA A 551 12.38 32.09 30.65
CA ALA A 551 13.16 31.38 31.65
C ALA A 551 14.14 30.42 30.97
N ARG A 552 15.38 30.33 31.47
CA ARG A 552 16.41 29.48 30.85
C ARG A 552 16.15 28.00 31.12
N GLY A 553 16.55 27.14 30.19
CA GLY A 553 16.50 25.69 30.38
C GLY A 553 17.71 24.93 29.86
N ASP A 554 18.11 23.86 30.55
CA ASP A 554 19.00 22.81 30.02
C ASP A 554 18.24 21.96 29.02
N GLY A 555 18.93 21.38 28.03
CA GLY A 555 18.40 20.22 27.33
C GLY A 555 19.14 19.83 26.07
N PHE A 556 18.91 18.59 25.66
CA PHE A 556 19.44 17.96 24.46
C PHE A 556 18.31 17.38 23.63
N GLY A 557 18.42 17.52 22.31
CA GLY A 557 17.57 16.84 21.35
C GLY A 557 18.38 16.38 20.15
N ALA A 558 17.98 15.28 19.56
CA ALA A 558 18.60 14.72 18.36
C ALA A 558 17.56 14.12 17.43
N MET A 559 17.86 14.16 16.14
CA MET A 559 17.07 13.56 15.08
C MET A 559 17.97 12.99 14.01
N TYR A 560 17.79 11.71 13.70
CA TYR A 560 18.33 11.11 12.49
C TYR A 560 17.35 11.34 11.34
N ILE A 561 17.84 12.05 10.33
CA ILE A 561 17.11 12.41 9.13
C ILE A 561 17.77 11.70 7.95
N THR A 562 16.95 11.06 7.12
CA THR A 562 17.40 10.47 5.86
C THR A 562 16.48 10.92 4.74
N ALA A 563 16.99 10.93 3.52
CA ALA A 563 16.22 11.31 2.34
C ALA A 563 15.85 10.08 1.51
N GLY A 564 14.59 10.00 1.06
CA GLY A 564 14.10 8.84 0.35
C GLY A 564 12.77 9.05 -0.38
N GLU A 565 12.51 8.17 -1.34
CA GLU A 565 11.25 8.08 -2.09
C GLU A 565 10.45 6.82 -1.72
N SER A 566 11.05 5.88 -0.98
CA SER A 566 10.45 4.56 -0.77
C SER A 566 9.27 4.59 0.20
N ASP A 567 8.27 3.76 -0.10
CA ASP A 567 7.13 3.51 0.78
C ASP A 567 7.57 2.86 2.11
N GLU A 568 8.71 2.17 2.14
CA GLU A 568 9.29 1.55 3.33
C GLU A 568 9.87 2.58 4.31
N SER A 569 10.67 3.53 3.80
CA SER A 569 11.16 4.67 4.60
C SER A 569 9.99 5.50 5.11
N PHE A 570 8.94 5.66 4.30
CA PHE A 570 7.70 6.30 4.71
C PHE A 570 6.96 5.54 5.82
N ALA A 571 6.85 4.22 5.74
CA ALA A 571 6.15 3.42 6.75
C ALA A 571 6.85 3.49 8.12
N SER A 572 8.18 3.50 8.09
CA SER A 572 9.04 3.49 9.27
C SER A 572 9.37 4.88 9.84
N GLN A 573 9.19 5.97 9.09
CA GLN A 573 9.46 7.33 9.57
C GLN A 573 8.62 7.70 10.80
N MET A 574 9.06 8.65 11.60
CA MET A 574 8.21 9.31 12.60
C MET A 574 7.40 10.45 11.97
N ALA A 575 8.04 11.28 11.15
CA ALA A 575 7.45 12.39 10.41
C ALA A 575 8.27 12.74 9.16
N CYS A 576 7.72 13.57 8.27
CA CYS A 576 8.37 14.07 7.08
C CYS A 576 8.55 15.60 7.14
N PHE A 577 9.71 16.11 6.74
CA PHE A 577 9.92 17.54 6.51
C PHE A 577 9.45 17.92 5.12
N MET A 578 8.54 18.89 5.07
CA MET A 578 7.87 19.32 3.85
C MET A 578 8.39 20.68 3.40
N GLY A 579 8.64 21.60 4.33
CA GLY A 579 9.25 22.92 4.08
C GLY A 579 10.27 23.27 5.16
N VAL A 580 11.37 23.91 4.78
CA VAL A 580 12.41 24.38 5.73
C VAL A 580 13.07 25.67 5.24
N ARG A 581 12.87 26.78 5.96
CA ARG A 581 13.47 28.06 5.57
C ARG A 581 14.19 28.76 6.69
N VAL A 582 15.26 29.45 6.30
CA VAL A 582 16.06 30.31 7.14
C VAL A 582 16.17 31.68 6.46
N ASN A 583 16.02 32.76 7.22
CA ASN A 583 16.28 34.11 6.74
C ASN A 583 16.84 35.00 7.86
N GLN A 584 16.91 36.32 7.63
CA GLN A 584 17.44 37.28 8.58
C GLN A 584 16.55 38.54 8.65
N ASP A 585 16.40 39.09 9.86
CA ASP A 585 15.57 40.25 10.18
C ASP A 585 16.00 41.55 9.48
N GLY A 586 17.25 41.61 9.04
CA GLY A 586 17.91 42.78 8.49
C GLY A 586 18.04 43.89 9.53
N ARG A 587 17.72 45.11 9.10
CA ARG A 587 17.69 46.28 9.98
C ARG A 587 16.33 46.35 10.69
N SER A 588 16.24 45.82 11.90
CA SER A 588 15.11 46.01 12.83
C SER A 588 15.34 47.23 13.76
N ALA A 589 14.44 47.43 14.73
CA ALA A 589 14.48 48.61 15.62
C ALA A 589 15.74 48.65 16.53
N THR A 590 16.19 47.47 16.99
CA THR A 590 17.47 47.23 17.67
C THR A 590 17.99 45.87 17.21
N LEU A 591 19.28 45.58 17.39
CA LEU A 591 19.85 44.28 16.99
C LEU A 591 19.06 43.07 17.53
N THR A 592 18.44 43.22 18.70
CA THR A 592 17.71 42.15 19.38
C THR A 592 16.19 42.25 19.26
N ALA A 593 15.67 43.25 18.54
CA ALA A 593 14.23 43.39 18.31
C ALA A 593 13.81 42.51 17.13
N PRO A 594 12.77 41.66 17.28
CA PRO A 594 12.29 40.81 16.21
C PRO A 594 11.63 41.61 15.08
N ASN A 595 11.62 41.06 13.86
CA ASN A 595 10.99 41.67 12.70
C ASN A 595 9.83 40.82 12.15
N GLY A 596 8.59 41.26 12.38
CA GLY A 596 7.39 40.55 11.92
C GLY A 596 7.32 40.30 10.41
N VAL A 597 7.82 41.23 9.58
CA VAL A 597 7.82 41.06 8.11
C VAL A 597 8.82 39.97 7.70
N ALA A 598 9.97 39.89 8.37
CA ALA A 598 10.95 38.85 8.14
C ALA A 598 10.42 37.47 8.58
N GLN A 599 9.73 37.40 9.72
CA GLN A 599 9.04 36.19 10.18
C GLN A 599 7.97 35.74 9.18
N GLN A 600 7.11 36.66 8.70
CA GLN A 600 6.13 36.37 7.66
C GLN A 600 6.78 35.81 6.39
N ALA A 601 7.90 36.41 5.95
CA ALA A 601 8.63 35.92 4.79
C ALA A 601 9.18 34.50 5.02
N CYS A 602 9.76 34.23 6.19
CA CYS A 602 10.27 32.91 6.54
C CYS A 602 9.16 31.85 6.53
N ILE A 603 8.02 32.15 7.16
CA ILE A 603 6.85 31.26 7.22
C ILE A 603 6.29 31.00 5.82
N ARG A 604 6.05 32.07 5.05
CA ARG A 604 5.47 31.98 3.70
C ARG A 604 6.35 31.18 2.74
N GLU A 605 7.67 31.36 2.82
CA GLU A 605 8.60 30.62 1.98
C GLU A 605 8.69 29.13 2.37
N SER A 606 8.62 28.80 3.66
CA SER A 606 8.57 27.40 4.13
C SER A 606 7.29 26.70 3.66
N MET A 607 6.14 27.38 3.78
CA MET A 607 4.85 26.87 3.28
C MET A 607 4.86 26.68 1.76
N ARG A 608 5.44 27.64 1.02
CA ARG A 608 5.59 27.53 -0.43
C ARG A 608 6.45 26.32 -0.79
N GLU A 609 7.55 26.11 -0.08
CA GLU A 609 8.43 24.96 -0.27
C GLU A 609 7.74 23.63 0.07
N ALA A 610 6.85 23.63 1.07
CA ALA A 610 6.02 22.48 1.43
C ALA A 610 4.85 22.23 0.46
N GLY A 611 4.53 23.17 -0.42
CA GLY A 611 3.37 23.07 -1.31
C GLY A 611 2.02 23.12 -0.57
N VAL A 612 1.97 23.75 0.61
CA VAL A 612 0.76 23.79 1.46
C VAL A 612 0.15 25.18 1.55
N VAL A 613 -1.17 25.22 1.70
CA VAL A 613 -1.90 26.45 2.01
C VAL A 613 -2.09 26.61 3.52
N ALA A 614 -2.39 27.85 3.96
CA ALA A 614 -2.54 28.21 5.37
C ALA A 614 -3.51 27.32 6.16
N SER A 615 -4.63 26.93 5.55
CA SER A 615 -5.66 26.09 6.17
C SER A 615 -5.23 24.65 6.42
N GLN A 616 -4.18 24.16 5.75
CA GLN A 616 -3.67 22.80 5.92
C GLN A 616 -2.74 22.67 7.13
N ILE A 617 -2.12 23.76 7.59
CA ILE A 617 -1.33 23.77 8.82
C ILE A 617 -2.29 23.89 10.00
N THR A 618 -2.39 22.80 10.77
CA THR A 618 -3.34 22.70 11.89
C THR A 618 -2.73 23.12 13.21
N ILE A 619 -1.40 22.99 13.36
CA ILE A 619 -0.69 23.30 14.60
C ILE A 619 0.51 24.24 14.32
N ALA A 620 0.70 25.24 15.17
CA ALA A 620 1.87 26.11 15.20
C ALA A 620 2.59 26.02 16.56
N GLU A 621 3.75 25.37 16.58
CA GLU A 621 4.73 25.46 17.66
C GLU A 621 5.54 26.75 17.48
N CYS A 622 5.18 27.76 18.27
CA CYS A 622 5.79 29.08 18.20
C CYS A 622 7.16 29.12 18.88
N HIS A 623 7.97 30.08 18.44
CA HIS A 623 9.14 30.50 19.18
C HIS A 623 8.75 30.94 20.60
N GLY A 624 7.65 31.69 20.77
CA GLY A 624 6.83 31.73 21.98
C GLY A 624 7.61 31.87 23.29
N THR A 625 8.46 32.89 23.39
CA THR A 625 9.35 33.06 24.55
C THR A 625 8.68 33.66 25.78
N GLY A 626 7.43 34.13 25.69
CA GLY A 626 6.76 34.80 26.80
C GLY A 626 7.28 36.21 27.01
N THR A 627 7.69 36.87 25.92
CA THR A 627 8.18 38.26 25.97
C THR A 627 7.06 39.22 25.58
N ALA A 628 6.95 40.35 26.28
CA ALA A 628 5.90 41.33 26.06
C ALA A 628 5.85 41.88 24.61
N LEU A 629 7.01 41.93 23.94
CA LEU A 629 7.14 42.42 22.56
C LEU A 629 7.13 41.28 21.52
N GLY A 630 7.76 40.14 21.82
CA GLY A 630 7.96 39.06 20.85
C GLY A 630 6.69 38.30 20.55
N ASP A 631 5.89 37.94 21.58
CA ASP A 631 4.67 37.16 21.39
C ASP A 631 3.66 37.87 20.47
N PRO A 632 3.37 39.19 20.63
CA PRO A 632 2.52 39.93 19.67
C PRO A 632 3.05 39.94 18.23
N ILE A 633 4.36 40.10 18.05
CA ILE A 633 4.98 40.16 16.71
C ILE A 633 4.88 38.81 16.02
N GLU A 634 5.11 37.71 16.75
CA GLU A 634 5.01 36.36 16.20
C GLU A 634 3.58 35.98 15.83
N VAL A 635 2.61 36.25 16.72
CA VAL A 635 1.19 35.98 16.42
C VAL A 635 0.70 36.83 15.24
N GLY A 636 1.10 38.11 15.19
CA GLY A 636 0.80 38.98 14.04
C GLY A 636 1.46 38.49 12.74
N ALA A 637 2.65 37.89 12.81
CA ALA A 637 3.30 37.28 11.66
C ALA A 637 2.57 36.02 11.18
N LEU A 638 2.12 35.16 12.10
CA LEU A 638 1.28 34.00 11.76
C LEU A 638 -0.01 34.45 11.07
N ARG A 639 -0.72 35.42 11.65
CA ARG A 639 -1.93 36.00 11.04
C ARG A 639 -1.66 36.50 9.62
N GLY A 640 -0.63 37.33 9.44
CA GLY A 640 -0.30 37.94 8.15
C GLY A 640 0.08 36.95 7.03
N VAL A 641 0.30 35.67 7.36
CA VAL A 641 0.54 34.58 6.38
C VAL A 641 -0.62 33.60 6.33
N MET A 642 -1.33 33.39 7.44
CA MET A 642 -2.28 32.29 7.59
C MET A 642 -3.76 32.69 7.50
N GLU A 643 -4.06 33.95 7.16
CA GLU A 643 -5.41 34.45 6.88
C GLU A 643 -5.68 34.48 5.35
N PRO A 644 -6.88 34.10 4.86
CA PRO A 644 -8.03 33.58 5.60
C PRO A 644 -7.97 32.07 5.85
N ARG A 645 -8.57 31.61 6.96
CA ARG A 645 -8.73 30.19 7.31
C ARG A 645 -10.08 29.95 7.98
N GLU A 646 -10.67 28.77 7.78
CA GLU A 646 -11.97 28.38 8.37
C GLU A 646 -11.82 27.64 9.70
N THR A 647 -10.80 26.78 9.81
CA THR A 647 -10.50 26.01 11.02
C THR A 647 -9.48 26.75 11.90
N PRO A 648 -9.62 26.73 13.24
CA PRO A 648 -8.67 27.40 14.11
C PRO A 648 -7.25 26.84 13.98
N LEU A 649 -6.23 27.72 13.99
CA LEU A 649 -4.84 27.32 14.16
C LEU A 649 -4.56 27.01 15.63
N LEU A 650 -4.22 25.77 15.96
CA LEU A 650 -3.83 25.42 17.33
C LEU A 650 -2.41 25.94 17.58
N THR A 651 -2.25 26.83 18.56
CA THR A 651 -0.99 27.55 18.78
C THR A 651 -0.41 27.20 20.15
N THR A 652 0.84 26.74 20.18
CA THR A 652 1.48 26.22 21.40
C THR A 652 2.98 26.56 21.45
N SER A 653 3.61 26.45 22.62
CA SER A 653 5.06 26.49 22.77
C SER A 653 5.57 25.60 23.91
N ALA A 654 6.54 24.74 23.61
CA ALA A 654 7.25 23.89 24.57
C ALA A 654 7.92 24.70 25.69
N LYS A 655 8.25 25.97 25.44
CA LYS A 655 8.97 26.81 26.41
C LYS A 655 8.16 27.06 27.68
N SER A 656 6.83 26.99 27.61
CA SER A 656 5.96 27.07 28.77
C SER A 656 6.10 25.87 29.72
N ASN A 657 6.55 24.71 29.23
CA ASN A 657 6.80 23.51 30.04
C ASN A 657 8.22 23.42 30.58
N ILE A 658 9.20 23.67 29.71
CA ILE A 658 10.61 23.27 29.93
C ILE A 658 11.59 24.43 29.81
N GLY A 659 11.09 25.67 29.76
CA GLY A 659 11.91 26.85 29.57
C GLY A 659 12.49 26.98 28.16
N HIS A 660 13.19 28.07 27.94
CA HIS A 660 13.91 28.32 26.71
C HIS A 660 15.27 27.62 26.75
N GLN A 661 15.37 26.50 26.04
CA GLN A 661 16.62 25.74 25.89
C GLN A 661 17.58 26.32 24.84
N GLU A 662 17.57 27.65 24.67
CA GLU A 662 18.51 28.42 23.82
C GLU A 662 18.86 27.71 22.50
N ALA A 663 20.10 27.24 22.33
CA ALA A 663 20.56 26.58 21.10
C ALA A 663 19.81 25.29 20.74
N CYS A 664 19.22 24.60 21.73
CA CYS A 664 18.44 23.37 21.57
C CYS A 664 16.94 23.64 21.35
N ALA A 665 16.46 24.86 21.56
CA ALA A 665 15.03 25.18 21.57
C ALA A 665 14.31 24.79 20.26
N GLY A 666 14.97 24.97 19.12
CA GLY A 666 14.43 24.59 17.83
C GLY A 666 14.28 23.07 17.65
N MET A 667 15.18 22.28 18.24
CA MET A 667 15.18 20.82 18.11
C MET A 667 14.02 20.22 18.91
N ILE A 668 13.83 20.67 20.16
CA ILE A 668 12.69 20.23 20.96
C ILE A 668 11.36 20.68 20.35
N GLY A 669 11.30 21.89 19.76
CA GLY A 669 10.11 22.35 19.05
C GLY A 669 9.74 21.44 17.86
N VAL A 670 10.73 21.02 17.05
CA VAL A 670 10.49 20.08 15.95
C VAL A 670 10.08 18.71 16.48
N ILE A 671 10.77 18.17 17.49
CA ILE A 671 10.42 16.88 18.11
C ILE A 671 8.96 16.92 18.62
N LYS A 672 8.59 18.00 19.31
CA LYS A 672 7.20 18.20 19.77
C LYS A 672 6.22 18.25 18.60
N CYS A 673 6.53 18.95 17.51
CA CYS A 673 5.69 18.97 16.32
C CYS A 673 5.48 17.56 15.74
N CYS A 674 6.56 16.79 15.57
CA CYS A 674 6.48 15.41 15.09
C CYS A 674 5.55 14.56 15.97
N LEU A 675 5.67 14.67 17.31
CA LEU A 675 4.83 13.94 18.26
C LEU A 675 3.36 14.38 18.18
N MET A 676 3.10 15.68 18.08
CA MET A 676 1.75 16.25 17.96
C MET A 676 1.05 15.78 16.68
N VAL A 677 1.73 15.76 15.52
CA VAL A 677 1.13 15.24 14.27
C VAL A 677 0.95 13.72 14.31
N MET A 678 1.88 12.98 14.93
CA MET A 678 1.77 11.53 15.11
C MET A 678 0.62 11.12 16.03
N THR A 679 0.12 12.02 16.86
CA THR A 679 -0.95 11.71 17.82
C THR A 679 -2.19 12.58 17.66
N SER A 680 -2.20 13.42 16.61
CA SER A 680 -3.30 14.30 16.22
C SER A 680 -3.85 15.13 17.38
N ASN A 681 -2.95 15.64 18.21
CA ASN A 681 -3.29 16.54 19.31
C ASN A 681 -2.27 17.68 19.41
N CYS A 682 -2.73 18.83 19.90
CA CYS A 682 -1.89 19.95 20.26
C CYS A 682 -1.69 19.96 21.78
N SER A 683 -0.45 20.10 22.22
CA SER A 683 -0.13 20.17 23.64
C SER A 683 -0.54 21.52 24.26
N PRO A 684 -0.96 21.53 25.55
CA PRO A 684 -1.36 22.75 26.24
C PRO A 684 -0.24 23.78 26.38
N ASN A 685 -0.61 25.06 26.47
CA ASN A 685 0.27 26.14 26.94
C ASN A 685 0.14 26.28 28.45
N LEU A 686 1.25 26.14 29.16
CA LEU A 686 1.26 26.39 30.60
C LEU A 686 1.31 27.87 30.93
N HIS A 687 0.79 28.17 32.12
CA HIS A 687 0.74 29.52 32.69
C HIS A 687 -0.14 30.53 31.92
N LEU A 688 -0.83 30.09 30.87
CA LEU A 688 -1.82 30.89 30.15
C LEU A 688 -3.13 30.94 30.95
N ARG A 689 -3.39 32.09 31.58
CA ARG A 689 -4.63 32.36 32.35
C ARG A 689 -5.48 33.43 31.70
N LEU A 690 -4.82 34.45 31.14
CA LEU A 690 -5.46 35.56 30.47
C LEU A 690 -4.64 35.88 29.21
N LEU A 691 -5.25 35.77 28.05
CA LEU A 691 -4.58 36.06 26.79
C LEU A 691 -4.10 37.52 26.75
N ASN A 692 -2.87 37.74 26.26
CA ASN A 692 -2.30 39.06 26.13
C ASN A 692 -3.13 39.89 25.11
N PRO A 693 -3.68 41.05 25.50
CA PRO A 693 -4.54 41.87 24.65
C PRO A 693 -3.80 42.52 23.46
N HIS A 694 -2.47 42.46 23.44
CA HIS A 694 -1.67 42.92 22.32
C HIS A 694 -1.50 41.87 21.21
N LEU A 695 -1.96 40.62 21.42
CA LEU A 695 -1.98 39.61 20.38
C LEU A 695 -3.06 39.95 19.35
N ASP A 696 -2.65 40.04 18.08
CA ASP A 696 -3.55 40.34 16.97
C ASP A 696 -4.37 39.11 16.57
N THR A 697 -5.37 38.80 17.39
CA THR A 697 -6.22 37.59 17.28
C THR A 697 -7.63 37.90 16.82
N ASP A 698 -8.02 39.18 16.76
CA ASP A 698 -9.37 39.57 16.34
C ASP A 698 -9.61 39.22 14.86
N GLY A 699 -10.67 38.44 14.61
CA GLY A 699 -11.00 37.92 13.27
C GLY A 699 -10.04 36.86 12.73
N PHE A 700 -8.98 36.47 13.46
CA PHE A 700 -8.05 35.41 13.08
C PHE A 700 -8.36 34.13 13.87
N PRO A 701 -8.90 33.07 13.25
CA PRO A 701 -9.20 31.81 13.95
C PRO A 701 -7.90 31.14 14.41
N ALA A 702 -7.45 31.48 15.61
CA ALA A 702 -6.30 30.89 16.30
C ALA A 702 -6.71 30.54 17.73
N PHE A 703 -6.31 29.36 18.18
CA PHE A 703 -6.67 28.81 19.47
C PHE A 703 -5.43 28.64 20.33
N PHE A 704 -5.45 29.25 21.51
CA PHE A 704 -4.37 29.22 22.50
C PHE A 704 -4.91 28.50 23.73
N ASP A 705 -4.73 27.19 23.78
CA ASP A 705 -5.35 26.36 24.81
C ASP A 705 -4.38 26.11 25.98
N SER A 706 -4.93 26.00 27.18
CA SER A 706 -4.25 25.53 28.39
C SER A 706 -4.51 24.04 28.67
N GLU A 707 -5.39 23.41 27.88
CA GLU A 707 -5.65 21.98 27.86
C GLU A 707 -5.17 21.36 26.53
N MET A 708 -5.10 20.02 26.48
CA MET A 708 -4.76 19.33 25.23
C MET A 708 -5.95 19.41 24.27
N SER A 709 -5.70 19.81 23.03
CA SER A 709 -6.74 19.92 21.99
C SER A 709 -6.56 18.84 20.91
N ASP A 710 -7.62 18.13 20.56
CA ASP A 710 -7.64 17.16 19.46
C ASP A 710 -7.76 17.88 18.11
N THR A 711 -6.89 17.56 17.15
CA THR A 711 -6.96 18.16 15.80
C THR A 711 -8.14 17.65 14.99
N GLN A 712 -8.79 16.57 15.44
CA GLN A 712 -9.86 15.81 14.80
C GLN A 712 -9.47 15.09 13.51
N LEU A 713 -8.24 15.29 13.02
CA LEU A 713 -7.76 14.77 11.74
C LEU A 713 -6.92 13.51 11.94
N ASN A 714 -6.96 12.57 10.99
CA ASN A 714 -6.10 11.38 10.98
C ASN A 714 -4.69 11.59 10.41
N SER A 715 -4.40 12.79 9.89
CA SER A 715 -3.08 13.26 9.44
C SER A 715 -3.02 14.77 9.57
N ASN A 716 -1.83 15.34 9.81
CA ASN A 716 -1.70 16.76 10.14
C ASN A 716 -0.39 17.35 9.61
N TYR A 717 -0.43 18.63 9.27
CA TYR A 717 0.77 19.47 9.19
C TYR A 717 0.93 20.27 10.47
N ALA A 718 2.13 20.25 11.04
CA ALA A 718 2.53 21.14 12.11
C ALA A 718 3.69 22.02 11.67
N GLY A 719 3.67 23.26 12.13
CA GLY A 719 4.69 24.23 11.85
C GLY A 719 5.48 24.61 13.10
N VAL A 720 6.82 24.54 13.04
CA VAL A 720 7.70 25.05 14.10
C VAL A 720 8.47 26.29 13.67
N SER A 721 8.49 27.31 14.54
CA SER A 721 9.27 28.53 14.41
C SER A 721 10.37 28.62 15.47
N SER A 722 11.56 29.08 15.08
CA SER A 722 12.59 29.49 16.04
C SER A 722 13.35 30.72 15.55
N PHE A 723 13.38 31.78 16.37
CA PHE A 723 13.93 33.08 16.04
C PHE A 723 15.10 33.40 16.96
N GLY A 724 16.31 33.48 16.41
CA GLY A 724 17.51 33.87 17.13
C GLY A 724 17.47 35.35 17.50
N PHE A 725 17.89 35.71 18.71
CA PHE A 725 17.92 37.12 19.11
C PHE A 725 18.92 37.97 18.28
N SER A 726 19.82 37.34 17.53
CA SER A 726 20.69 38.00 16.54
C SER A 726 19.97 38.31 15.21
N GLY A 727 18.69 37.96 15.08
CA GLY A 727 17.82 38.21 13.94
C GLY A 727 17.79 37.08 12.90
N THR A 728 18.43 35.94 13.13
CA THR A 728 18.30 34.77 12.23
C THR A 728 17.02 34.01 12.55
N ASN A 729 16.14 33.84 11.56
CA ASN A 729 14.89 33.11 11.73
C ASN A 729 14.96 31.76 11.04
N ALA A 730 14.35 30.74 11.64
CA ALA A 730 14.18 29.43 11.03
C ALA A 730 12.74 28.93 11.20
N ARG A 731 12.25 28.22 10.18
CA ARG A 731 10.91 27.63 10.10
C ARG A 731 11.00 26.24 9.50
N ALA A 732 10.27 25.27 10.05
CA ALA A 732 10.08 23.96 9.42
C ALA A 732 8.61 23.51 9.47
N ASP A 733 8.11 22.98 8.36
CA ASP A 733 6.77 22.40 8.24
C ASP A 733 6.88 20.89 8.14
N VAL A 734 6.26 20.19 9.09
CA VAL A 734 6.33 18.73 9.20
C VAL A 734 4.95 18.10 9.00
N TRP A 735 4.95 16.91 8.40
CA TRP A 735 3.75 16.11 8.17
C TRP A 735 3.90 14.73 8.81
N SER A 736 2.81 14.20 9.38
CA SER A 736 2.70 12.78 9.69
C SER A 736 1.23 12.33 9.71
N GLN A 737 1.04 11.03 9.56
CA GLN A 737 -0.22 10.37 9.86
C GLN A 737 -0.32 10.09 11.36
N CYS A 738 -1.55 10.04 11.89
CA CYS A 738 -1.80 9.62 13.26
C CYS A 738 -1.35 8.16 13.49
N LYS A 739 -0.27 7.98 14.25
CA LYS A 739 0.34 6.69 14.60
C LYS A 739 -0.11 6.16 15.96
N ALA A 740 -0.65 7.01 16.83
CA ALA A 740 -1.18 6.64 18.15
C ALA A 740 -2.39 7.50 18.55
N GLY A 741 -3.22 7.01 19.47
CA GLY A 741 -4.43 7.71 19.94
C GLY A 741 -5.71 7.38 19.14
N PRO A 742 -6.86 8.01 19.49
CA PRO A 742 -8.19 7.67 18.96
C PRO A 742 -8.37 8.03 17.47
N ARG A 743 -7.51 8.88 16.90
CA ARG A 743 -7.52 9.27 15.49
C ARG A 743 -6.64 8.37 14.61
N LYS A 744 -6.01 7.34 15.20
CA LYS A 744 -5.27 6.32 14.46
C LYS A 744 -6.26 5.46 13.68
N ALA A 745 -6.26 5.58 12.36
CA ALA A 745 -6.98 4.65 11.49
C ALA A 745 -6.24 3.29 11.44
N SER A 746 -6.43 2.45 12.47
CA SER A 746 -5.78 1.14 12.59
C SER A 746 -6.26 0.13 11.54
N LYS A 747 -5.52 -0.98 11.38
CA LYS A 747 -5.98 -2.17 10.66
C LYS A 747 -7.27 -2.71 11.29
N VAL A 748 -8.14 -3.26 10.45
CA VAL A 748 -9.41 -3.89 10.84
C VAL A 748 -9.14 -5.04 11.83
N ASP A 749 -9.96 -5.13 12.88
CA ASP A 749 -9.92 -6.19 13.90
C ASP A 749 -10.58 -7.46 13.34
N LEU A 750 -9.75 -8.38 12.85
CA LEU A 750 -10.18 -9.62 12.20
C LEU A 750 -10.84 -10.62 13.18
N GLU A 751 -10.74 -10.43 14.51
CA GLU A 751 -11.35 -11.36 15.49
C GLU A 751 -12.87 -11.22 15.60
N LYS A 752 -13.40 -10.03 15.24
CA LYS A 752 -14.84 -9.70 15.21
C LYS A 752 -15.51 -10.02 13.88
N VAL A 753 -14.75 -10.58 12.95
CA VAL A 753 -15.18 -10.89 11.60
C VAL A 753 -15.56 -12.37 11.55
N ASP A 754 -16.83 -12.64 11.25
CA ASP A 754 -17.31 -14.02 11.13
C ASP A 754 -16.92 -14.66 9.79
N GLN A 755 -16.95 -13.89 8.70
CA GLN A 755 -16.54 -14.30 7.35
C GLN A 755 -16.09 -13.09 6.52
N ILE A 756 -15.07 -13.25 5.67
CA ILE A 756 -14.68 -12.26 4.65
C ILE A 756 -15.28 -12.75 3.32
N HIS A 757 -16.09 -11.94 2.67
CA HIS A 757 -16.77 -12.35 1.43
C HIS A 757 -16.15 -11.67 0.22
N VAL A 758 -15.90 -12.45 -0.83
CA VAL A 758 -15.47 -11.95 -2.13
C VAL A 758 -16.39 -12.47 -3.22
N ARG A 759 -16.41 -11.76 -4.35
CA ARG A 759 -17.16 -12.22 -5.53
C ARG A 759 -16.25 -13.15 -6.34
N CYS A 760 -16.72 -14.36 -6.63
CA CYS A 760 -16.00 -15.28 -7.49
C CYS A 760 -15.94 -14.70 -8.93
N PRO A 761 -14.76 -14.58 -9.55
CA PRO A 761 -14.62 -14.01 -10.90
C PRO A 761 -15.12 -14.96 -11.99
N VAL A 762 -15.34 -16.24 -11.68
CA VAL A 762 -15.92 -17.22 -12.61
C VAL A 762 -17.44 -17.28 -12.48
N SER A 763 -17.93 -17.55 -11.26
CA SER A 763 -19.37 -17.76 -11.06
C SER A 763 -20.15 -16.48 -10.76
N MET A 764 -19.49 -15.36 -10.44
CA MET A 764 -20.11 -14.13 -9.95
C MET A 764 -20.90 -14.27 -8.64
N GLY A 765 -20.90 -15.45 -8.01
CA GLY A 765 -21.49 -15.71 -6.69
C GLY A 765 -20.60 -15.19 -5.56
N LEU A 766 -21.21 -14.94 -4.40
CA LEU A 766 -20.47 -14.64 -3.18
C LEU A 766 -19.85 -15.92 -2.63
N ILE A 767 -18.55 -15.86 -2.34
CA ILE A 767 -17.79 -16.93 -1.71
C ILE A 767 -17.05 -16.36 -0.49
N GLU A 768 -16.78 -17.21 0.49
CA GLU A 768 -15.88 -16.85 1.59
C GLU A 768 -14.43 -16.84 1.06
N HIS A 769 -13.68 -15.80 1.41
CA HIS A 769 -12.38 -15.47 0.84
C HIS A 769 -11.29 -16.50 1.18
N LEU A 770 -11.30 -17.04 2.39
CA LEU A 770 -10.25 -17.96 2.86
C LEU A 770 -10.47 -19.39 2.34
N THR A 771 -11.71 -19.82 2.26
CA THR A 771 -12.12 -21.20 1.95
C THR A 771 -12.57 -21.37 0.51
N GLY A 772 -13.02 -20.31 -0.15
CA GLY A 772 -13.69 -20.36 -1.45
C GLY A 772 -15.05 -21.04 -1.40
N GLU A 773 -15.63 -21.29 -0.22
CA GLU A 773 -16.94 -21.89 -0.11
C GLU A 773 -18.03 -20.89 -0.53
N PRO A 774 -19.04 -21.30 -1.32
CA PRO A 774 -20.16 -20.45 -1.63
C PRO A 774 -21.00 -20.11 -0.39
N ILE A 775 -21.49 -18.87 -0.32
CA ILE A 775 -22.32 -18.43 0.79
C ILE A 775 -23.78 -18.83 0.51
N THR A 776 -24.31 -19.77 1.29
CA THR A 776 -25.57 -20.46 0.97
C THR A 776 -26.81 -19.95 1.72
N ARG A 777 -26.73 -19.21 2.84
CA ARG A 777 -27.93 -18.79 3.63
C ARG A 777 -27.81 -17.44 4.35
N THR A 778 -28.98 -16.86 4.66
CA THR A 778 -29.22 -15.55 5.30
C THR A 778 -28.44 -15.32 6.60
N PHE A 779 -27.91 -14.11 6.74
CA PHE A 779 -27.16 -13.45 7.84
C PHE A 779 -27.66 -13.61 9.30
N ARG A 780 -28.54 -14.57 9.62
CA ARG A 780 -29.17 -14.72 10.94
C ARG A 780 -28.57 -15.83 11.82
N ASP A 781 -27.92 -16.83 11.24
CA ASP A 781 -27.20 -17.84 12.03
C ASP A 781 -25.77 -17.34 12.29
N LYS A 782 -25.58 -16.76 13.49
CA LYS A 782 -24.27 -16.34 14.02
C LYS A 782 -23.37 -17.53 14.39
N LYS A 783 -23.21 -18.50 13.49
CA LYS A 783 -22.17 -19.51 13.62
C LYS A 783 -20.98 -19.04 12.80
N LYS A 784 -19.85 -18.76 13.48
CA LYS A 784 -18.55 -18.67 12.81
C LYS A 784 -18.38 -19.99 12.04
N TYR A 785 -18.29 -19.89 10.72
CA TYR A 785 -17.91 -21.04 9.92
C TYR A 785 -16.42 -21.24 10.16
N LYS A 786 -16.09 -22.34 10.83
CA LYS A 786 -14.73 -22.73 11.17
C LYS A 786 -14.10 -23.38 9.94
N ALA A 787 -13.02 -22.81 9.43
CA ALA A 787 -12.30 -23.38 8.31
C ALA A 787 -11.50 -24.57 8.83
N ASP A 788 -11.97 -25.79 8.62
CA ASP A 788 -11.33 -26.97 9.23
C ASP A 788 -10.18 -27.56 8.39
N VAL A 789 -9.91 -27.05 7.18
CA VAL A 789 -8.95 -27.63 6.21
C VAL A 789 -8.26 -26.59 5.32
N LEU A 790 -7.01 -26.90 4.93
CA LEU A 790 -6.18 -26.15 4.00
C LEU A 790 -6.34 -26.64 2.55
N ARG A 791 -6.54 -25.69 1.62
CA ARG A 791 -6.66 -25.94 0.17
C ARG A 791 -5.33 -26.39 -0.44
N ASP A 792 -5.38 -26.89 -1.68
CA ASP A 792 -4.17 -27.07 -2.50
C ASP A 792 -3.37 -25.76 -2.55
N GLU A 793 -2.04 -25.88 -2.43
CA GLU A 793 -1.12 -24.76 -2.26
C GLU A 793 -1.13 -23.74 -3.42
N PHE A 794 -1.71 -24.09 -4.57
CA PHE A 794 -1.81 -23.22 -5.74
C PHE A 794 -3.25 -22.84 -6.13
N ALA A 795 -4.25 -23.24 -5.35
CA ALA A 795 -5.64 -22.89 -5.63
C ALA A 795 -5.90 -21.38 -5.43
N PRO A 796 -6.50 -20.65 -6.41
CA PRO A 796 -6.87 -19.25 -6.20
C PRO A 796 -7.96 -19.11 -5.13
N TYR A 797 -7.66 -18.31 -4.11
CA TYR A 797 -8.54 -18.13 -2.93
C TYR A 797 -9.86 -17.41 -3.24
N ASP A 798 -9.88 -16.61 -4.29
CA ASP A 798 -11.05 -15.88 -4.77
C ASP A 798 -11.82 -16.62 -5.89
N VAL A 799 -11.39 -17.82 -6.28
CA VAL A 799 -12.10 -18.66 -7.26
C VAL A 799 -12.69 -19.88 -6.56
N SER A 800 -13.95 -20.15 -6.89
CA SER A 800 -14.65 -21.37 -6.47
C SER A 800 -15.22 -22.11 -7.67
N SER A 801 -14.54 -23.17 -8.11
CA SER A 801 -15.10 -24.18 -9.03
C SER A 801 -16.20 -25.01 -8.35
N TYR A 802 -16.32 -24.91 -7.02
CA TYR A 802 -17.26 -25.64 -6.18
C TYR A 802 -18.73 -25.30 -6.46
N ALA A 803 -19.01 -24.16 -7.10
CA ALA A 803 -20.33 -23.81 -7.59
C ALA A 803 -20.91 -24.90 -8.53
N TYR A 804 -20.07 -25.69 -9.24
CA TYR A 804 -20.57 -26.67 -10.22
C TYR A 804 -19.92 -28.06 -10.16
N GLU A 805 -18.62 -28.21 -9.85
CA GLU A 805 -17.91 -29.47 -10.11
C GLU A 805 -17.47 -30.23 -8.85
N GLY A 806 -17.55 -29.62 -7.67
CA GLY A 806 -17.29 -30.30 -6.38
C GLY A 806 -15.82 -30.70 -6.15
N GLY A 807 -14.89 -30.22 -6.98
CA GLY A 807 -13.47 -30.59 -6.87
C GLY A 807 -12.69 -29.63 -5.99
N PHE A 808 -12.77 -29.81 -4.66
CA PHE A 808 -11.87 -29.35 -3.57
C PHE A 808 -12.37 -29.95 -2.23
N ARG A 809 -11.59 -30.82 -1.60
CA ARG A 809 -11.85 -31.38 -0.25
C ARG A 809 -10.82 -30.77 0.72
N PHE A 810 -11.05 -30.63 2.02
CA PHE A 810 -11.71 -31.58 2.92
C PHE A 810 -12.56 -30.90 4.03
N ARG A 811 -13.40 -31.70 4.67
CA ARG A 811 -14.16 -31.41 5.89
C ARG A 811 -14.01 -32.62 6.81
N ARG A 812 -14.11 -32.44 8.13
CA ARG A 812 -14.02 -33.54 9.10
C ARG A 812 -15.23 -34.49 9.00
N GLU A 813 -16.39 -33.91 8.71
CA GLU A 813 -17.57 -34.63 8.23
C GLU A 813 -17.71 -34.34 6.73
N PRO A 814 -17.84 -35.35 5.86
CA PRO A 814 -18.23 -35.08 4.48
C PRO A 814 -19.51 -34.22 4.48
N LEU A 815 -19.73 -33.39 3.46
CA LEU A 815 -21.14 -33.09 3.10
C LEU A 815 -21.80 -34.45 3.13
N LEU A 816 -22.77 -34.66 4.05
CA LEU A 816 -23.53 -35.90 4.14
C LEU A 816 -23.67 -36.39 2.72
N ASP A 817 -23.15 -37.59 2.40
CA ASP A 817 -23.32 -38.18 1.07
C ASP A 817 -24.76 -37.85 0.72
N MET A 818 -24.93 -36.95 -0.25
CA MET A 818 -26.19 -36.25 -0.41
C MET A 818 -27.17 -37.35 -0.69
N THR A 819 -27.90 -37.78 0.34
CA THR A 819 -28.90 -38.81 0.18
C THR A 819 -29.75 -38.23 -0.91
N ASP A 820 -29.91 -38.97 -2.01
CA ASP A 820 -30.67 -38.58 -3.19
C ASP A 820 -32.14 -38.37 -2.78
N GLU A 821 -32.41 -37.42 -1.89
CA GLU A 821 -33.68 -36.86 -1.52
C GLU A 821 -33.99 -35.84 -2.62
N ASP A 822 -34.23 -36.42 -3.77
CA ASP A 822 -35.33 -36.07 -4.64
C ASP A 822 -36.32 -35.13 -3.93
N LEU A 823 -36.40 -33.87 -4.38
CA LEU A 823 -37.40 -32.90 -3.90
C LEU A 823 -38.78 -33.56 -3.84
N ASP A 824 -39.60 -33.09 -2.90
CA ASP A 824 -40.98 -33.54 -2.72
C ASP A 824 -41.65 -33.73 -4.11
N PRO A 825 -42.24 -34.90 -4.43
CA PRO A 825 -42.95 -35.13 -5.68
C PRO A 825 -43.97 -34.06 -6.05
N GLU A 826 -44.49 -33.31 -5.06
CA GLU A 826 -45.39 -32.17 -5.26
C GLU A 826 -44.71 -30.93 -5.86
N ILE A 827 -43.38 -30.80 -5.74
CA ILE A 827 -42.62 -29.69 -6.30
C ILE A 827 -42.33 -29.95 -7.79
N GLY A 828 -43.00 -29.21 -8.67
CA GLY A 828 -42.78 -29.22 -10.11
C GLY A 828 -41.82 -28.10 -10.55
N MET A 829 -40.81 -28.46 -11.34
CA MET A 829 -39.95 -27.48 -12.04
C MET A 829 -40.52 -27.18 -13.42
N TYR A 830 -40.60 -25.89 -13.76
CA TYR A 830 -41.14 -25.42 -15.03
C TYR A 830 -40.16 -24.48 -15.72
N VAL A 831 -39.96 -24.69 -17.02
CA VAL A 831 -39.15 -23.84 -17.88
C VAL A 831 -40.06 -22.97 -18.76
N CYS A 832 -39.66 -21.72 -19.00
CA CYS A 832 -40.30 -20.82 -19.95
C CYS A 832 -39.23 -20.06 -20.71
N GLY A 833 -39.38 -19.89 -22.02
CA GLY A 833 -38.35 -19.23 -22.81
C GLY A 833 -38.87 -18.63 -24.11
N SER A 834 -37.96 -17.98 -24.85
CA SER A 834 -38.30 -17.28 -26.08
C SER A 834 -38.80 -18.22 -27.19
N TRP A 835 -38.38 -19.49 -27.22
CA TRP A 835 -38.81 -20.46 -28.24
C TRP A 835 -40.29 -20.81 -28.21
N ASN A 836 -41.05 -20.35 -27.21
CA ASN A 836 -42.50 -20.42 -27.16
C ASN A 836 -43.15 -19.05 -26.88
N GLY A 837 -42.41 -17.96 -27.11
CA GLY A 837 -42.86 -16.59 -26.91
C GLY A 837 -43.13 -16.22 -25.45
N TRP A 838 -42.52 -16.93 -24.50
CA TRP A 838 -42.81 -16.80 -23.07
C TRP A 838 -44.28 -17.11 -22.69
N THR A 839 -45.04 -17.77 -23.58
CA THR A 839 -46.50 -17.94 -23.42
C THR A 839 -46.88 -19.19 -22.62
N ARG A 840 -46.01 -20.22 -22.63
CA ARG A 840 -46.30 -21.52 -22.03
C ARG A 840 -45.15 -21.95 -21.12
N LYS A 841 -45.50 -22.34 -19.90
CA LYS A 841 -44.57 -22.98 -18.97
C LYS A 841 -44.59 -24.49 -19.20
N GLU A 842 -43.43 -25.07 -19.47
CA GLU A 842 -43.30 -26.50 -19.74
C GLU A 842 -42.72 -27.20 -18.52
N ARG A 843 -43.37 -28.28 -18.09
CA ARG A 843 -42.90 -29.07 -16.94
C ARG A 843 -41.65 -29.85 -17.34
N MET A 844 -40.55 -29.64 -16.62
CA MET A 844 -39.31 -30.37 -16.84
C MET A 844 -39.49 -31.84 -16.41
N GLY A 845 -38.95 -32.77 -17.19
CA GLY A 845 -39.01 -34.21 -16.92
C GLY A 845 -38.07 -34.58 -15.78
N ARG A 846 -38.58 -35.27 -14.76
CA ARG A 846 -37.78 -35.76 -13.62
C ARG A 846 -36.99 -37.00 -14.03
N GLN A 847 -35.68 -36.96 -13.92
CA GLN A 847 -34.75 -38.09 -14.00
C GLN A 847 -34.27 -38.45 -12.58
N GLY A 848 -33.76 -39.67 -12.38
CA GLY A 848 -33.25 -40.11 -11.07
C GLY A 848 -32.08 -39.25 -10.57
N GLY A 849 -31.91 -39.15 -9.25
CA GLY A 849 -30.84 -38.37 -8.60
C GLY A 849 -31.11 -36.86 -8.56
N GLY A 850 -32.39 -36.45 -8.45
CA GLY A 850 -32.81 -35.05 -8.31
C GLY A 850 -32.75 -34.19 -9.58
N TRP A 851 -32.53 -34.78 -10.76
CA TRP A 851 -32.39 -34.03 -12.01
C TRP A 851 -33.74 -33.77 -12.69
N TYR A 852 -33.90 -32.56 -13.20
CA TYR A 852 -34.99 -32.10 -14.04
C TYR A 852 -34.44 -31.75 -15.41
N VAL A 853 -35.07 -32.24 -16.47
CA VAL A 853 -34.55 -32.13 -17.84
C VAL A 853 -35.61 -31.58 -18.78
N CYS A 854 -35.21 -30.66 -19.66
CA CYS A 854 -36.01 -30.24 -20.81
C CYS A 854 -35.14 -30.11 -22.06
N THR A 855 -35.77 -30.06 -23.23
CA THR A 855 -35.08 -29.86 -24.50
C THR A 855 -35.47 -28.49 -25.05
N VAL A 856 -34.46 -27.70 -25.42
CA VAL A 856 -34.61 -26.35 -25.96
C VAL A 856 -34.10 -26.32 -27.40
N PRO A 857 -34.94 -25.99 -28.39
CA PRO A 857 -34.50 -25.80 -29.77
C PRO A 857 -33.97 -24.38 -30.00
N LEU A 858 -32.85 -24.22 -30.71
CA LEU A 858 -32.43 -22.91 -31.23
C LEU A 858 -33.35 -22.46 -32.37
N GLY A 859 -33.97 -21.28 -32.23
CA GLY A 859 -34.81 -20.67 -33.27
C GLY A 859 -34.03 -20.13 -34.47
N GLU A 860 -34.71 -19.45 -35.39
CA GLU A 860 -34.13 -18.90 -36.62
C GLU A 860 -33.05 -17.83 -36.39
N GLY A 861 -33.02 -17.23 -35.19
CA GLY A 861 -31.99 -16.29 -34.74
C GLY A 861 -30.76 -16.94 -34.09
N ARG A 862 -30.73 -18.28 -33.91
CA ARG A 862 -29.70 -19.02 -33.17
C ARG A 862 -29.46 -18.50 -31.74
N TYR A 863 -30.51 -17.95 -31.12
CA TYR A 863 -30.44 -17.23 -29.86
C TYR A 863 -31.74 -17.41 -29.08
N GLU A 864 -31.65 -18.01 -27.90
CA GLU A 864 -32.80 -18.25 -27.02
C GLU A 864 -32.52 -17.89 -25.55
N LEU A 865 -33.51 -17.26 -24.92
CA LEU A 865 -33.53 -16.88 -23.52
C LEU A 865 -34.52 -17.75 -22.76
N PHE A 866 -34.24 -18.06 -21.49
CA PHE A 866 -35.19 -18.78 -20.64
C PHE A 866 -35.05 -18.50 -19.16
N ASN A 867 -36.11 -18.84 -18.42
CA ASN A 867 -36.15 -18.89 -16.97
C ASN A 867 -36.72 -20.21 -16.47
N ILE A 868 -36.43 -20.52 -15.20
CA ILE A 868 -37.00 -21.66 -14.49
C ILE A 868 -37.81 -21.12 -13.32
N CYS A 869 -38.98 -21.70 -13.05
CA CYS A 869 -39.79 -21.34 -11.88
C CYS A 869 -40.38 -22.59 -11.20
N VAL A 870 -40.68 -22.43 -9.93
CA VAL A 870 -41.26 -23.48 -9.08
C VAL A 870 -42.79 -23.43 -9.18
N ASN A 871 -43.44 -24.57 -9.42
CA ASN A 871 -44.91 -24.72 -9.40
C ASN A 871 -45.70 -23.71 -10.24
N GLU A 872 -45.18 -23.32 -11.41
CA GLU A 872 -45.74 -22.29 -12.29
C GLU A 872 -45.85 -20.88 -11.66
N ASP A 873 -45.26 -20.64 -10.48
CA ASP A 873 -45.29 -19.36 -9.79
C ASP A 873 -44.11 -18.46 -10.23
N PRO A 874 -44.36 -17.34 -10.94
CA PRO A 874 -43.29 -16.43 -11.38
C PRO A 874 -42.60 -15.70 -10.22
N THR A 875 -43.19 -15.65 -9.02
CA THR A 875 -42.54 -15.08 -7.83
C THR A 875 -41.51 -16.03 -7.21
N MET A 876 -41.46 -17.27 -7.67
CA MET A 876 -40.51 -18.30 -7.27
C MET A 876 -39.59 -18.65 -8.45
N ALA A 877 -38.98 -17.61 -9.04
CA ALA A 877 -38.07 -17.75 -10.17
C ALA A 877 -36.66 -18.15 -9.73
N ILE A 878 -36.00 -18.97 -10.56
CA ILE A 878 -34.62 -19.42 -10.44
C ILE A 878 -33.84 -18.81 -11.61
N TYR A 879 -32.88 -17.96 -11.29
CA TYR A 879 -32.28 -17.03 -12.26
C TYR A 879 -30.78 -16.85 -12.00
N PRO A 880 -29.99 -16.40 -13.00
CA PRO A 880 -28.55 -16.17 -12.83
C PRO A 880 -28.24 -14.87 -12.07
N SER A 881 -27.07 -14.80 -11.44
CA SER A 881 -26.58 -13.61 -10.73
C SER A 881 -26.26 -12.40 -11.64
N ILE A 882 -26.01 -12.64 -12.93
CA ILE A 882 -25.93 -11.61 -13.99
C ILE A 882 -26.94 -11.94 -15.09
N ASN A 883 -27.49 -10.93 -15.75
CA ASN A 883 -28.43 -11.15 -16.85
C ASN A 883 -27.75 -11.79 -18.08
N ASN A 884 -28.51 -12.51 -18.90
CA ASN A 884 -28.07 -13.14 -20.15
C ASN A 884 -26.85 -14.07 -19.94
N ALA A 885 -26.91 -14.89 -18.90
CA ALA A 885 -25.79 -15.71 -18.44
C ALA A 885 -25.74 -17.13 -19.03
N GLY A 886 -24.52 -17.64 -19.17
CA GLY A 886 -24.25 -19.07 -19.41
C GLY A 886 -24.34 -19.94 -18.14
N PRO A 887 -24.08 -21.26 -18.23
CA PRO A 887 -24.39 -22.20 -17.15
C PRO A 887 -23.42 -22.13 -15.95
N HIS A 888 -22.29 -21.44 -16.10
CA HIS A 888 -21.25 -21.31 -15.09
C HIS A 888 -21.50 -20.17 -14.09
N ILE A 889 -22.57 -19.41 -14.27
CA ILE A 889 -22.94 -18.26 -13.43
C ILE A 889 -23.84 -18.69 -12.28
N TRP A 890 -23.51 -18.21 -11.09
CA TRP A 890 -24.19 -18.47 -9.82
C TRP A 890 -25.71 -18.33 -9.93
N ILE A 891 -26.41 -19.32 -9.39
CA ILE A 891 -27.87 -19.41 -9.40
C ILE A 891 -28.42 -18.71 -8.15
N GLU A 892 -29.36 -17.79 -8.35
CA GLU A 892 -30.11 -17.11 -7.30
C GLU A 892 -31.60 -17.55 -7.34
N GLY A 893 -32.29 -17.35 -6.22
CA GLY A 893 -33.69 -17.76 -6.04
C GLY A 893 -33.86 -19.07 -5.25
N PRO A 894 -35.10 -19.59 -5.11
CA PRO A 894 -36.32 -19.06 -5.72
C PRO A 894 -36.75 -17.74 -5.08
N SER A 895 -36.94 -16.68 -5.88
CA SER A 895 -37.45 -15.39 -5.39
C SER A 895 -38.03 -14.53 -6.51
N SER A 896 -38.68 -13.42 -6.15
CA SER A 896 -39.22 -12.44 -7.10
C SER A 896 -38.18 -11.43 -7.61
N SER A 897 -36.96 -11.43 -7.07
CA SER A 897 -35.90 -10.47 -7.42
C SER A 897 -35.21 -10.76 -8.78
N GLY A 898 -35.62 -11.82 -9.47
CA GLY A 898 -35.06 -12.25 -10.76
C GLY A 898 -35.65 -11.56 -11.98
N GLU A 899 -36.47 -10.52 -11.81
CA GLU A 899 -37.10 -9.84 -12.93
C GLU A 899 -36.02 -9.34 -13.92
N SER A 900 -36.18 -9.69 -15.20
CA SER A 900 -35.20 -9.39 -16.27
C SER A 900 -33.82 -10.06 -16.15
N ARG A 901 -33.66 -11.13 -15.35
CA ARG A 901 -32.44 -11.96 -15.35
C ARG A 901 -32.68 -13.32 -15.99
N ASN A 902 -32.21 -13.49 -17.22
CA ASN A 902 -32.45 -14.67 -18.03
C ASN A 902 -31.18 -15.51 -18.23
N TRP A 903 -31.37 -16.83 -18.37
CA TRP A 903 -30.35 -17.72 -18.91
C TRP A 903 -30.29 -17.58 -20.43
N LEU A 904 -29.09 -17.65 -20.99
CA LEU A 904 -28.87 -17.46 -22.42
C LEU A 904 -28.23 -18.70 -23.06
N ILE A 905 -28.85 -19.20 -24.13
CA ILE A 905 -28.24 -20.14 -25.07
C ILE A 905 -27.96 -19.38 -26.37
N ASP A 906 -26.70 -19.04 -26.61
CA ASP A 906 -26.26 -18.32 -27.82
C ASP A 906 -25.47 -19.24 -28.76
N GLY A 907 -26.05 -19.57 -29.90
CA GLY A 907 -25.42 -20.36 -30.96
C GLY A 907 -24.77 -19.52 -32.07
N ARG A 908 -24.82 -18.19 -31.98
CA ARG A 908 -24.36 -17.29 -33.05
C ARG A 908 -22.84 -17.24 -33.18
N ASP A 909 -22.11 -17.24 -32.08
CA ASP A 909 -20.64 -17.19 -32.04
C ASP A 909 -19.98 -18.42 -32.71
N PHE A 910 -20.53 -19.61 -32.43
CA PHE A 910 -20.04 -20.89 -32.96
C PHE A 910 -20.76 -21.34 -34.23
N GLU A 911 -21.58 -20.47 -34.80
CA GLU A 911 -22.36 -20.72 -36.01
C GLU A 911 -23.20 -22.03 -35.99
N LEU A 912 -23.76 -22.38 -34.83
CA LEU A 912 -24.61 -23.57 -34.69
C LEU A 912 -25.89 -23.45 -35.53
N PRO A 913 -26.27 -24.45 -36.35
CA PRO A 913 -27.47 -24.37 -37.18
C PRO A 913 -28.75 -24.14 -36.37
N ALA A 914 -29.69 -23.36 -36.93
CA ALA A 914 -31.05 -23.29 -36.41
C ALA A 914 -31.68 -24.70 -36.33
N GLY A 915 -32.44 -24.95 -35.27
CA GLY A 915 -32.99 -26.27 -34.94
C GLY A 915 -32.05 -27.20 -34.17
N THR A 916 -30.84 -26.75 -33.81
CA THR A 916 -29.97 -27.48 -32.87
C THR A 916 -30.66 -27.61 -31.50
N LEU A 917 -30.68 -28.82 -30.95
CA LEU A 917 -31.32 -29.13 -29.67
C LEU A 917 -30.31 -29.11 -28.53
N PHE A 918 -30.64 -28.38 -27.47
CA PHE A 918 -29.93 -28.39 -26.20
C PHE A 918 -30.75 -29.10 -25.14
N GLU A 919 -30.14 -30.05 -24.42
CA GLU A 919 -30.76 -30.65 -23.25
C GLU A 919 -30.36 -29.86 -22.00
N VAL A 920 -31.29 -29.09 -21.44
CA VAL A 920 -31.09 -28.34 -20.21
C VAL A 920 -31.38 -29.24 -19.02
N ARG A 921 -30.39 -29.43 -18.16
CA ARG A 921 -30.43 -30.23 -16.94
C ARG A 921 -30.32 -29.31 -15.72
N PHE A 922 -31.32 -29.34 -14.86
CA PHE A 922 -31.38 -28.59 -13.61
C PHE A 922 -31.50 -29.54 -12.42
N ARG A 923 -30.76 -29.31 -11.35
CA ARG A 923 -30.84 -30.08 -10.10
C ARG A 923 -30.90 -29.11 -8.93
N TRP A 924 -31.82 -29.36 -8.01
CA TRP A 924 -31.99 -28.55 -6.80
C TRP A 924 -31.96 -29.44 -5.57
N HIS A 925 -30.96 -29.19 -4.70
CA HIS A 925 -30.76 -29.81 -3.41
C HIS A 925 -30.99 -28.78 -2.28
N SER A 926 -31.16 -29.25 -1.04
CA SER A 926 -31.37 -28.41 0.16
C SER A 926 -30.28 -27.35 0.40
N GLU A 927 -29.08 -27.56 -0.14
CA GLU A 927 -27.91 -26.69 0.04
C GLU A 927 -27.28 -26.19 -1.28
N LYS A 928 -27.74 -26.68 -2.44
CA LYS A 928 -27.11 -26.37 -3.74
C LYS A 928 -28.08 -26.47 -4.91
N MET A 929 -28.01 -25.52 -5.83
CA MET A 929 -28.61 -25.63 -7.16
C MET A 929 -27.53 -25.86 -8.22
N THR A 930 -27.85 -26.55 -9.30
CA THR A 930 -26.93 -26.80 -10.43
C THR A 930 -27.72 -26.78 -11.72
N ILE A 931 -27.22 -26.04 -12.72
CA ILE A 931 -27.77 -26.00 -14.07
C ILE A 931 -26.65 -26.27 -15.07
N ARG A 932 -26.92 -27.07 -16.09
CA ARG A 932 -26.02 -27.34 -17.21
C ARG A 932 -26.85 -27.61 -18.45
N TRP A 933 -26.28 -27.36 -19.64
CA TRP A 933 -26.91 -27.78 -20.87
C TRP A 933 -25.87 -28.22 -21.89
N GLU A 934 -26.21 -29.25 -22.64
CA GLU A 934 -25.33 -29.86 -23.65
C GLU A 934 -26.10 -30.04 -24.96
N GLN A 935 -25.38 -30.00 -26.08
CA GLN A 935 -25.96 -30.29 -27.39
C GLN A 935 -26.34 -31.78 -27.45
N VAL A 936 -27.57 -32.07 -27.87
CA VAL A 936 -28.03 -33.46 -28.02
C VAL A 936 -27.39 -34.07 -29.28
N SER A 937 -26.48 -35.04 -29.10
CA SER A 937 -25.92 -35.81 -30.20
C SER A 937 -26.99 -36.75 -30.77
N SER A 938 -27.74 -36.32 -31.78
CA SER A 938 -28.70 -37.20 -32.45
C SER A 938 -28.43 -37.31 -33.94
N SER A 939 -28.46 -38.56 -34.43
CA SER A 939 -28.41 -39.00 -35.83
C SER A 939 -29.74 -38.82 -36.57
N LEU A 940 -30.63 -37.95 -36.06
CA LEU A 940 -31.94 -37.65 -36.64
C LEU A 940 -31.89 -36.32 -37.39
N PRO A 941 -32.68 -36.17 -38.49
CA PRO A 941 -32.59 -35.02 -39.36
C PRO A 941 -32.87 -33.71 -38.60
N LEU A 942 -31.97 -32.74 -38.81
CA LEU A 942 -32.15 -31.31 -38.51
C LEU A 942 -33.55 -30.86 -38.98
N TYR A 943 -34.18 -29.98 -38.21
CA TYR A 943 -35.56 -29.45 -38.34
C TYR A 943 -36.68 -30.22 -37.61
N PRO A 944 -36.73 -30.21 -36.26
CA PRO A 944 -38.03 -30.16 -35.61
C PRO A 944 -38.74 -28.87 -36.07
N VAL A 945 -40.02 -28.97 -36.43
CA VAL A 945 -40.85 -27.78 -36.70
C VAL A 945 -40.89 -26.96 -35.41
N LEU A 946 -40.33 -25.75 -35.41
CA LEU A 946 -40.44 -24.82 -34.28
C LEU A 946 -41.94 -24.59 -34.01
N GLU A 947 -42.41 -24.90 -32.80
CA GLU A 947 -43.83 -24.78 -32.45
C GLU A 947 -44.31 -23.31 -32.39
N TYR A 948 -43.38 -22.38 -32.20
CA TYR A 948 -43.65 -20.95 -32.12
C TYR A 948 -42.81 -20.19 -33.15
N GLU A 949 -43.46 -19.24 -33.81
CA GLU A 949 -42.82 -18.34 -34.76
C GLU A 949 -42.76 -16.95 -34.14
N HIS A 950 -41.56 -16.38 -34.06
CA HIS A 950 -41.37 -15.06 -33.47
C HIS A 950 -42.12 -13.97 -34.26
N VAL A 951 -42.64 -13.00 -33.51
CA VAL A 951 -43.30 -11.83 -34.09
C VAL A 951 -42.30 -10.68 -34.15
N TYR A 952 -42.31 -9.92 -35.24
CA TYR A 952 -41.44 -8.76 -35.41
C TYR A 952 -42.28 -7.49 -35.49
N GLY A 953 -41.89 -6.47 -34.75
CA GLY A 953 -42.59 -5.18 -34.69
C GLY A 953 -41.70 -4.02 -35.12
N LEU A 954 -42.24 -3.09 -35.91
CA LEU A 954 -41.57 -1.85 -36.27
C LEU A 954 -41.74 -0.83 -35.14
N LEU A 955 -40.62 -0.42 -34.56
CA LEU A 955 -40.54 0.64 -33.55
C LEU A 955 -40.02 1.91 -34.20
N GLY A 956 -40.79 2.99 -34.20
CA GLY A 956 -40.33 4.23 -34.83
C GLY A 956 -41.10 5.48 -34.48
N THR A 957 -40.61 6.62 -34.96
CA THR A 957 -41.16 7.95 -34.68
C THR A 957 -42.60 8.12 -35.17
N PHE A 958 -42.97 7.44 -36.26
CA PHE A 958 -44.31 7.44 -36.85
C PHE A 958 -45.39 6.86 -35.92
N ALA A 959 -45.01 6.07 -34.91
CA ALA A 959 -45.90 5.46 -33.93
C ALA A 959 -45.57 5.87 -32.48
N ARG A 960 -44.83 6.97 -32.28
CA ARG A 960 -44.32 7.37 -30.95
C ARG A 960 -43.57 6.23 -30.24
N ASN A 961 -42.80 5.44 -30.99
CA ASN A 961 -42.12 4.22 -30.53
C ASN A 961 -43.05 3.12 -29.96
N THR A 962 -44.34 3.15 -30.27
CA THR A 962 -45.23 1.99 -30.05
C THR A 962 -45.01 1.00 -31.20
N PRO A 963 -44.78 -0.29 -30.93
CA PRO A 963 -44.49 -1.27 -31.98
C PRO A 963 -45.70 -1.48 -32.91
N ILE A 964 -45.43 -1.53 -34.22
CA ILE A 964 -46.40 -1.93 -35.26
C ILE A 964 -46.00 -3.31 -35.79
N ASP A 965 -46.88 -4.30 -35.63
CA ASP A 965 -46.61 -5.67 -36.07
C ASP A 965 -46.32 -5.79 -37.58
N MET A 966 -45.27 -6.52 -37.92
CA MET A 966 -44.93 -6.92 -39.28
C MET A 966 -45.68 -8.20 -39.64
N ARG A 967 -46.20 -8.26 -40.86
CA ARG A 967 -46.94 -9.41 -41.37
C ARG A 967 -46.01 -10.37 -42.10
N ARG A 968 -46.15 -11.67 -41.88
CA ARG A 968 -45.38 -12.67 -42.63
C ARG A 968 -45.78 -12.67 -44.10
N VAL A 969 -44.79 -12.64 -44.99
CA VAL A 969 -45.03 -12.64 -46.45
C VAL A 969 -45.45 -14.04 -46.88
N ARG A 970 -46.45 -14.15 -47.76
CA ARG A 970 -46.95 -15.42 -48.30
C ARG A 970 -46.81 -15.45 -49.82
N ILE A 971 -46.51 -16.61 -50.39
CA ILE A 971 -46.48 -16.88 -51.83
C ILE A 971 -47.95 -16.94 -52.35
N GLU A 972 -48.17 -16.85 -53.67
CA GLU A 972 -49.51 -16.84 -54.29
C GLU A 972 -50.42 -18.02 -53.88
N ASP A 973 -49.82 -19.18 -53.51
CA ASP A 973 -50.54 -20.37 -53.01
C ASP A 973 -50.87 -20.32 -51.50
N GLY A 974 -50.65 -19.19 -50.83
CA GLY A 974 -50.98 -18.98 -49.41
C GLY A 974 -49.98 -19.53 -48.40
N GLN A 975 -48.92 -20.21 -48.85
CA GLN A 975 -47.81 -20.68 -48.02
C GLN A 975 -46.90 -19.51 -47.59
N PRO A 976 -46.45 -19.43 -46.33
CA PRO A 976 -45.51 -18.40 -45.89
C PRO A 976 -44.16 -18.56 -46.58
N VAL A 977 -43.57 -17.42 -46.98
CA VAL A 977 -42.16 -17.36 -47.40
C VAL A 977 -41.32 -17.50 -46.15
N ASP A 978 -40.43 -18.49 -46.16
CA ASP A 978 -39.64 -18.82 -44.97
C ASP A 978 -38.77 -17.64 -44.55
N GLY A 979 -38.83 -17.32 -43.25
CA GLY A 979 -38.08 -16.24 -42.64
C GLY A 979 -38.33 -14.83 -43.18
N VAL A 980 -39.48 -14.49 -43.78
CA VAL A 980 -39.75 -13.13 -44.32
C VAL A 980 -40.97 -12.44 -43.70
N TRP A 981 -40.76 -11.24 -43.15
CA TRP A 981 -41.78 -10.36 -42.57
C TRP A 981 -41.80 -9.00 -43.27
N GLU A 982 -42.97 -8.40 -43.41
CA GLU A 982 -43.18 -7.12 -44.07
C GLU A 982 -44.13 -6.24 -43.25
N GLY A 983 -43.66 -5.03 -42.95
CA GLY A 983 -44.43 -3.97 -42.30
C GLY A 983 -44.29 -2.68 -43.08
N GLY A 984 -45.14 -1.70 -42.81
CA GLY A 984 -45.04 -0.41 -43.48
C GLY A 984 -45.61 0.71 -42.65
N PHE A 985 -45.11 1.91 -42.93
CA PHE A 985 -45.55 3.15 -42.30
C PHE A 985 -45.55 4.29 -43.32
N GLN A 986 -46.26 5.36 -43.00
CA GLN A 986 -46.32 6.55 -43.84
C GLN A 986 -45.42 7.64 -43.26
N LEU A 987 -44.65 8.34 -44.12
CA LEU A 987 -43.82 9.46 -43.67
C LEU A 987 -44.69 10.63 -43.20
N GLY A 988 -44.43 11.12 -41.98
CA GLY A 988 -45.12 12.26 -41.40
C GLY A 988 -44.81 13.60 -42.08
N VAL A 989 -45.30 14.69 -41.48
CA VAL A 989 -45.21 16.07 -42.03
C VAL A 989 -43.79 16.58 -42.25
N THR A 990 -42.78 15.97 -41.60
CA THR A 990 -41.36 16.29 -41.74
C THR A 990 -40.71 15.61 -42.95
N GLY A 991 -41.36 14.60 -43.54
CA GLY A 991 -40.76 13.77 -44.60
C GLY A 991 -39.61 12.87 -44.10
N THR A 992 -39.42 12.76 -42.80
CA THR A 992 -38.33 11.99 -42.18
C THR A 992 -38.83 11.18 -41.00
N GLU A 993 -38.52 9.89 -40.97
CA GLU A 993 -38.88 8.98 -39.89
C GLU A 993 -37.69 8.10 -39.51
N GLN A 994 -37.60 7.73 -38.24
CA GLN A 994 -36.59 6.80 -37.72
C GLN A 994 -37.25 5.51 -37.25
N PHE A 995 -36.59 4.37 -37.47
CA PHE A 995 -37.12 3.08 -37.03
C PHE A 995 -36.05 2.05 -36.60
N GLN A 996 -36.52 1.06 -35.86
CA GLN A 996 -35.86 -0.17 -35.41
C GLN A 996 -36.87 -1.32 -35.55
N ILE A 997 -36.44 -2.56 -35.38
CA ILE A 997 -37.33 -3.72 -35.32
C ILE A 997 -37.14 -4.41 -33.97
N SER A 998 -38.21 -4.71 -33.24
CA SER A 998 -38.16 -5.55 -32.03
C SER A 998 -38.64 -6.97 -32.33
N ARG A 999 -37.94 -7.97 -31.81
CA ARG A 999 -38.43 -9.36 -31.75
C ARG A 999 -39.33 -9.52 -30.52
N ASP A 1000 -40.51 -10.10 -30.71
CA ASP A 1000 -41.56 -10.36 -29.70
C ASP A 1000 -41.99 -9.13 -28.86
N GLY A 1001 -41.73 -7.91 -29.36
CA GLY A 1001 -41.99 -6.67 -28.64
C GLY A 1001 -41.01 -6.38 -27.49
N ASP A 1002 -39.91 -7.14 -27.38
CA ASP A 1002 -38.89 -7.00 -26.34
C ASP A 1002 -37.84 -5.96 -26.75
N LEU A 1003 -37.63 -4.95 -25.91
CA LEU A 1003 -36.65 -3.87 -26.12
C LEU A 1003 -35.20 -4.32 -25.88
N ASN A 1004 -35.00 -5.52 -25.31
CA ASN A 1004 -33.69 -6.15 -25.19
C ASN A 1004 -33.39 -7.09 -26.38
N GLN A 1005 -34.31 -7.18 -27.34
CA GLN A 1005 -34.16 -7.98 -28.58
C GLN A 1005 -34.39 -7.11 -29.82
N LEU A 1006 -33.63 -6.02 -29.92
CA LEU A 1006 -33.71 -5.08 -31.03
C LEU A 1006 -32.85 -5.53 -32.20
N ILE A 1007 -33.38 -5.38 -33.41
CA ILE A 1007 -32.65 -5.43 -34.67
C ILE A 1007 -32.51 -3.98 -35.17
N TYR A 1008 -31.27 -3.55 -35.34
CA TYR A 1008 -30.91 -2.13 -35.52
C TYR A 1008 -29.67 -1.98 -36.43
N PRO A 1009 -29.37 -0.78 -36.94
CA PRO A 1009 -28.13 -0.54 -37.68
C PRO A 1009 -26.93 -0.37 -36.73
N ALA A 1010 -25.74 -0.83 -37.13
CA ALA A 1010 -24.50 -0.65 -36.38
C ALA A 1010 -24.20 0.82 -36.00
N GLN A 1011 -24.65 1.77 -36.84
CA GLN A 1011 -24.52 3.22 -36.61
C GLN A 1011 -25.90 3.90 -36.55
N GLY A 1012 -26.04 4.91 -35.69
CA GLY A 1012 -27.24 5.74 -35.61
C GLY A 1012 -27.51 6.53 -36.90
N GLU A 1013 -28.80 6.79 -37.17
CA GLU A 1013 -29.28 7.51 -38.36
C GLU A 1013 -28.80 6.92 -39.71
N ALA A 1014 -28.58 5.60 -39.75
CA ALA A 1014 -28.01 4.93 -40.91
C ALA A 1014 -28.90 5.04 -42.16
N MET A 1015 -28.33 5.62 -43.23
CA MET A 1015 -28.93 5.70 -44.58
C MET A 1015 -28.14 4.93 -45.65
N ARG A 1016 -26.87 4.61 -45.37
CA ARG A 1016 -25.95 3.91 -46.30
C ARG A 1016 -26.11 2.40 -46.11
N THR A 1017 -26.18 1.64 -47.21
CA THR A 1017 -26.35 0.18 -47.20
C THR A 1017 -25.11 -0.61 -46.76
N GLN A 1018 -23.97 0.07 -46.62
CA GLN A 1018 -22.72 -0.50 -46.10
C GLN A 1018 -22.73 -0.67 -44.57
N VAL A 1019 -23.64 0.01 -43.87
CA VAL A 1019 -23.79 -0.14 -42.41
C VAL A 1019 -24.40 -1.52 -42.13
N LEU A 1020 -23.81 -2.29 -41.22
CA LEU A 1020 -24.29 -3.64 -40.93
C LEU A 1020 -25.58 -3.62 -40.09
N VAL A 1021 -26.37 -4.67 -40.23
CA VAL A 1021 -27.48 -4.98 -39.31
C VAL A 1021 -26.92 -5.68 -38.07
N ARG A 1022 -27.41 -5.30 -36.89
CA ARG A 1022 -27.10 -5.89 -35.58
C ARG A 1022 -28.36 -6.46 -34.93
N GLY A 1023 -28.17 -7.20 -33.85
CA GLY A 1023 -29.27 -7.82 -33.12
C GLY A 1023 -29.77 -9.14 -33.68
N PRO A 1024 -30.80 -9.74 -33.05
CA PRO A 1024 -31.51 -9.22 -31.88
C PRO A 1024 -30.65 -9.19 -30.60
N ASP A 1025 -30.53 -8.02 -29.98
CA ASP A 1025 -29.83 -7.78 -28.69
C ASP A 1025 -30.20 -6.40 -28.09
N GLU A 1026 -29.61 -6.06 -26.94
CA GLU A 1026 -29.91 -4.87 -26.13
C GLU A 1026 -29.08 -3.62 -26.48
N PHE A 1027 -28.06 -3.71 -27.35
CA PHE A 1027 -27.16 -2.59 -27.66
C PHE A 1027 -27.75 -1.58 -28.66
N GLY A 1028 -28.99 -1.81 -29.11
CA GLY A 1028 -29.66 -1.02 -30.15
C GLY A 1028 -30.36 0.27 -29.70
N GLY A 1029 -30.39 0.58 -28.40
CA GLY A 1029 -31.31 1.57 -27.83
C GLY A 1029 -31.37 2.93 -28.56
N ALA A 1030 -30.22 3.53 -28.91
CA ALA A 1030 -30.15 4.82 -29.61
C ALA A 1030 -29.97 4.69 -31.14
N LYS A 1031 -29.77 3.47 -31.67
CA LYS A 1031 -29.36 3.24 -33.06
C LYS A 1031 -30.57 2.96 -33.93
N ARG A 1032 -30.85 3.84 -34.89
CA ARG A 1032 -32.08 3.79 -35.71
C ARG A 1032 -31.74 3.99 -37.18
N TRP A 1033 -32.44 3.28 -38.07
CA TRP A 1033 -32.40 3.63 -39.49
C TRP A 1033 -33.15 4.93 -39.71
N LEU A 1034 -32.60 5.81 -40.55
CA LEU A 1034 -33.26 7.06 -40.94
C LEU A 1034 -33.82 6.92 -42.36
N VAL A 1035 -35.11 7.15 -42.52
CA VAL A 1035 -35.79 7.16 -43.82
C VAL A 1035 -36.20 8.58 -44.17
N ARG A 1036 -35.87 9.03 -45.38
CA ARG A 1036 -36.23 10.36 -45.90
C ARG A 1036 -36.96 10.25 -47.24
N GLY A 1037 -38.10 10.89 -47.39
CA GLY A 1037 -38.94 10.83 -48.59
C GLY A 1037 -39.97 11.95 -48.67
N PRO A 1038 -40.79 11.99 -49.74
CA PRO A 1038 -41.92 12.91 -49.84
C PRO A 1038 -42.89 12.73 -48.67
N VAL A 1039 -43.49 13.82 -48.19
CA VAL A 1039 -44.53 13.76 -47.14
C VAL A 1039 -45.68 12.89 -47.62
N GLY A 1040 -46.08 11.92 -46.80
CA GLY A 1040 -47.14 10.97 -47.15
C GLY A 1040 -46.70 9.77 -47.99
N ASP A 1041 -45.41 9.63 -48.33
CA ASP A 1041 -44.89 8.43 -49.00
C ASP A 1041 -45.02 7.20 -48.10
N VAL A 1042 -45.35 6.05 -48.70
CA VAL A 1042 -45.56 4.79 -48.00
C VAL A 1042 -44.27 3.98 -48.08
N ILE A 1043 -43.66 3.75 -46.92
CA ILE A 1043 -42.44 3.00 -46.76
C ILE A 1043 -42.78 1.57 -46.40
N THR A 1044 -42.27 0.62 -47.18
CA THR A 1044 -42.35 -0.81 -46.89
C THR A 1044 -41.01 -1.30 -46.36
N VAL A 1045 -41.01 -1.85 -45.16
CA VAL A 1045 -39.86 -2.49 -44.51
C VAL A 1045 -40.06 -3.99 -44.53
N ARG A 1046 -39.13 -4.72 -45.14
CA ARG A 1046 -39.10 -6.17 -45.21
C ARG A 1046 -37.90 -6.69 -44.41
N LEU A 1047 -38.14 -7.50 -43.39
CA LEU A 1047 -37.13 -8.25 -42.65
C LEU A 1047 -37.06 -9.66 -43.21
N GLN A 1048 -35.86 -10.14 -43.50
CA GLN A 1048 -35.60 -11.55 -43.75
C GLN A 1048 -34.60 -12.08 -42.73
N ILE A 1049 -34.95 -13.10 -41.96
CA ILE A 1049 -34.06 -13.80 -41.04
C ILE A 1049 -34.17 -15.31 -41.26
N VAL A 1050 -33.06 -15.91 -41.70
CA VAL A 1050 -32.94 -17.36 -41.92
C VAL A 1050 -31.59 -17.79 -41.38
N ASP A 1051 -31.59 -18.67 -40.37
CA ASP A 1051 -30.36 -19.25 -39.81
C ASP A 1051 -29.34 -18.16 -39.38
N ALA A 1052 -29.82 -17.21 -38.58
CA ALA A 1052 -29.15 -15.98 -38.13
C ALA A 1052 -28.69 -15.00 -39.22
N ARG A 1053 -28.98 -15.25 -40.51
CA ARG A 1053 -28.70 -14.30 -41.60
C ARG A 1053 -29.84 -13.31 -41.69
N ILE A 1054 -29.58 -12.08 -41.26
CA ILE A 1054 -30.54 -10.99 -41.22
C ILE A 1054 -30.32 -10.06 -42.41
N SER A 1055 -31.38 -9.79 -43.15
CA SER A 1055 -31.42 -8.67 -44.10
C SER A 1055 -32.66 -7.81 -43.90
N VAL A 1056 -32.44 -6.50 -43.87
CA VAL A 1056 -33.51 -5.50 -43.76
C VAL A 1056 -33.58 -4.78 -45.09
N THR A 1057 -34.75 -4.77 -45.72
CA THR A 1057 -35.00 -4.09 -46.99
C THR A 1057 -36.02 -2.99 -46.79
N VAL A 1058 -35.64 -1.74 -47.04
CA VAL A 1058 -36.57 -0.60 -47.03
C VAL A 1058 -36.84 -0.19 -48.47
N SER A 1059 -38.10 -0.16 -48.86
CA SER A 1059 -38.52 0.18 -50.21
C SER A 1059 -39.62 1.24 -50.23
N SER A 1060 -39.56 2.11 -51.23
CA SER A 1060 -40.58 3.10 -51.56
C SER A 1060 -40.84 3.07 -53.06
N LYS A 1061 -42.10 3.27 -53.47
CA LYS A 1061 -42.47 3.38 -54.89
C LYS A 1061 -41.77 4.55 -55.59
N VAL A 1062 -41.35 5.56 -54.83
CA VAL A 1062 -40.73 6.78 -55.36
C VAL A 1062 -39.20 6.67 -55.41
N LYS A 1063 -38.58 6.04 -54.41
CA LYS A 1063 -37.10 6.06 -54.22
C LYS A 1063 -36.39 4.72 -54.42
N GLY A 1064 -37.11 3.64 -54.72
CA GLY A 1064 -36.53 2.30 -54.89
C GLY A 1064 -36.27 1.60 -53.55
N ALA A 1065 -35.45 0.54 -53.58
CA ALA A 1065 -35.16 -0.31 -52.42
C ALA A 1065 -33.70 -0.22 -51.96
N LYS A 1066 -33.49 -0.26 -50.64
CA LYS A 1066 -32.19 -0.37 -49.99
C LYS A 1066 -32.17 -1.63 -49.13
N VAL A 1067 -31.08 -2.37 -49.16
CA VAL A 1067 -30.90 -3.61 -48.42
C VAL A 1067 -29.68 -3.49 -47.51
N TRP A 1068 -29.85 -3.83 -46.24
CA TRP A 1068 -28.79 -3.97 -45.24
C TRP A 1068 -28.67 -5.44 -44.84
N LYS A 1069 -27.47 -5.91 -44.49
CA LYS A 1069 -27.19 -7.30 -44.08
C LYS A 1069 -26.35 -7.33 -42.80
N ASN A 1070 -26.43 -8.39 -42.01
CA ASN A 1070 -25.57 -8.61 -40.84
C ASN A 1070 -24.26 -9.34 -41.18
N ALA A 1071 -23.32 -9.31 -40.23
CA ALA A 1071 -22.18 -10.22 -40.16
C ALA A 1071 -22.54 -11.44 -39.28
N LEU A 1072 -21.81 -12.55 -39.46
CA LEU A 1072 -22.01 -13.81 -38.72
C LEU A 1072 -20.84 -14.10 -37.78
N GLY A 1073 -21.03 -15.05 -36.86
CA GLY A 1073 -19.99 -15.46 -35.91
C GLY A 1073 -19.61 -14.35 -34.93
N TRP A 1074 -18.35 -14.35 -34.54
CA TRP A 1074 -17.73 -13.41 -33.61
C TRP A 1074 -17.66 -11.97 -34.14
N GLU A 1075 -17.63 -11.77 -35.46
CA GLU A 1075 -17.61 -10.44 -36.10
C GLU A 1075 -19.00 -9.78 -36.17
N ARG A 1076 -20.03 -10.38 -35.55
CA ARG A 1076 -21.38 -9.79 -35.49
C ARG A 1076 -21.38 -8.43 -34.78
N HIS A 1077 -20.41 -8.20 -33.89
CA HIS A 1077 -20.20 -6.93 -33.21
C HIS A 1077 -18.85 -6.33 -33.54
N ASN A 1078 -18.78 -5.00 -33.45
CA ASN A 1078 -17.51 -4.28 -33.50
C ASN A 1078 -17.07 -3.93 -32.08
N TYR A 1079 -15.81 -4.20 -31.74
CA TYR A 1079 -15.23 -3.88 -30.45
C TYR A 1079 -14.14 -2.84 -30.62
N SER A 1080 -14.08 -1.88 -29.70
CA SER A 1080 -13.19 -0.72 -29.83
C SER A 1080 -12.59 -0.34 -28.48
N VAL A 1081 -11.41 0.25 -28.46
CA VAL A 1081 -10.81 0.79 -27.24
C VAL A 1081 -10.83 2.31 -27.31
N ALA A 1082 -11.31 2.95 -26.24
CA ALA A 1082 -11.19 4.39 -26.06
C ALA A 1082 -10.29 4.65 -24.85
N GLY A 1083 -9.27 5.50 -25.02
CA GLY A 1083 -8.35 5.82 -23.93
C GLY A 1083 -7.92 7.28 -23.91
N SER A 1084 -7.24 7.68 -22.85
CA SER A 1084 -6.76 9.06 -22.69
C SER A 1084 -5.71 9.46 -23.74
N TRP A 1085 -4.99 8.50 -24.33
CA TRP A 1085 -3.96 8.74 -25.35
C TRP A 1085 -4.50 9.26 -26.68
N ASN A 1086 -5.82 9.20 -26.91
CA ASN A 1086 -6.46 9.66 -28.14
C ASN A 1086 -7.75 10.45 -27.89
N ASP A 1087 -7.79 11.20 -26.79
CA ASP A 1087 -8.94 12.00 -26.36
C ASP A 1087 -10.24 11.18 -26.30
N TRP A 1088 -10.14 9.92 -25.87
CA TRP A 1088 -11.25 8.97 -25.76
C TRP A 1088 -11.95 8.67 -27.09
N THR A 1089 -11.25 8.82 -28.21
CA THR A 1089 -11.76 8.45 -29.53
C THR A 1089 -11.71 6.92 -29.68
N PRO A 1090 -12.84 6.23 -29.92
CA PRO A 1090 -12.84 4.78 -30.07
C PRO A 1090 -11.99 4.31 -31.27
N VAL A 1091 -11.13 3.32 -31.05
CA VAL A 1091 -10.32 2.67 -32.09
C VAL A 1091 -10.66 1.19 -32.15
N ASN A 1092 -11.04 0.71 -33.34
CA ASN A 1092 -11.50 -0.66 -33.53
C ASN A 1092 -10.41 -1.70 -33.29
N MET A 1093 -10.79 -2.78 -32.63
CA MET A 1093 -9.98 -3.97 -32.39
C MET A 1093 -10.12 -4.95 -33.56
N VAL A 1094 -9.11 -5.79 -33.76
CA VAL A 1094 -9.08 -6.81 -34.82
C VAL A 1094 -9.17 -8.19 -34.18
N MET A 1095 -10.06 -9.04 -34.68
CA MET A 1095 -10.16 -10.42 -34.22
C MET A 1095 -8.91 -11.22 -34.60
N ASP A 1096 -8.43 -12.08 -33.70
CA ASP A 1096 -7.36 -13.03 -34.02
C ASP A 1096 -7.90 -14.11 -35.00
N PRO A 1097 -7.26 -14.28 -36.18
CA PRO A 1097 -7.70 -15.29 -37.15
C PRO A 1097 -7.42 -16.73 -36.72
N GLU A 1098 -6.47 -16.98 -35.81
CA GLU A 1098 -6.13 -18.31 -35.28
C GLU A 1098 -6.99 -18.68 -34.06
N GLU A 1099 -7.45 -17.67 -33.30
CA GLU A 1099 -8.24 -17.83 -32.07
C GLU A 1099 -9.54 -17.00 -32.12
N PRO A 1100 -10.60 -17.49 -32.81
CA PRO A 1100 -11.88 -16.78 -32.90
C PRO A 1100 -12.47 -16.46 -31.52
N GLY A 1101 -12.94 -15.23 -31.34
CA GLY A 1101 -13.45 -14.71 -30.05
C GLY A 1101 -12.42 -13.92 -29.23
N ILE A 1102 -11.16 -13.90 -29.66
CA ILE A 1102 -10.13 -13.01 -29.11
C ILE A 1102 -9.95 -11.81 -30.03
N PHE A 1103 -10.06 -10.59 -29.49
CA PHE A 1103 -9.87 -9.34 -30.21
C PHE A 1103 -8.65 -8.60 -29.66
N ARG A 1104 -7.85 -8.01 -30.54
CA ARG A 1104 -6.61 -7.30 -30.19
C ARG A 1104 -6.63 -5.88 -30.72
N GLY A 1105 -6.27 -4.93 -29.87
CA GLY A 1105 -6.03 -3.54 -30.24
C GLY A 1105 -4.60 -3.14 -29.90
N PHE A 1106 -3.94 -2.44 -30.82
CA PHE A 1106 -2.54 -2.05 -30.68
C PHE A 1106 -2.43 -0.56 -30.40
N PHE A 1107 -1.80 -0.22 -29.28
CA PHE A 1107 -1.73 1.15 -28.79
C PHE A 1107 -0.31 1.52 -28.40
N ARG A 1108 -0.14 2.81 -28.18
CA ARG A 1108 1.12 3.42 -27.79
C ARG A 1108 0.86 4.33 -26.60
N MET A 1109 1.67 4.19 -25.56
CA MET A 1109 1.63 5.09 -24.42
C MET A 1109 1.83 6.54 -24.88
N GLY A 1110 1.04 7.46 -24.35
CA GLY A 1110 1.25 8.89 -24.58
C GLY A 1110 2.54 9.37 -23.91
N THR A 1111 2.78 10.68 -24.00
CA THR A 1111 3.91 11.34 -23.35
C THR A 1111 3.54 11.92 -21.99
N THR A 1112 2.34 11.63 -21.49
CA THR A 1112 1.83 12.15 -20.23
C THR A 1112 2.43 11.37 -19.06
N PHE A 1113 3.31 12.01 -18.32
CA PHE A 1113 3.91 11.45 -17.11
C PHE A 1113 3.02 11.74 -15.90
N SER A 1114 2.69 10.73 -15.12
CA SER A 1114 1.95 10.90 -13.87
C SER A 1114 2.91 11.03 -12.71
N GLU A 1115 2.92 12.19 -12.05
CA GLU A 1115 3.65 12.40 -10.79
C GLU A 1115 3.10 11.51 -9.66
N THR A 1116 1.81 11.15 -9.72
CA THR A 1116 1.16 10.26 -8.75
C THR A 1116 1.66 8.82 -8.86
N TYR A 1117 1.90 8.32 -10.07
CA TYR A 1117 2.31 6.93 -10.30
C TYR A 1117 3.81 6.76 -10.62
N GLY A 1118 4.57 7.85 -10.73
CA GLY A 1118 6.01 7.82 -11.03
C GLY A 1118 6.36 7.23 -12.40
N CYS A 1119 5.41 7.24 -13.34
CA CYS A 1119 5.55 6.64 -14.65
C CYS A 1119 4.59 7.27 -15.68
N PHE A 1120 4.79 7.00 -16.97
CA PHE A 1120 3.82 7.34 -18.00
C PHE A 1120 2.56 6.53 -17.77
N THR A 1121 1.41 7.20 -17.71
CA THR A 1121 0.14 6.59 -17.30
C THR A 1121 -0.96 6.98 -18.25
N GLU A 1122 -1.78 6.01 -18.64
CA GLU A 1122 -2.97 6.22 -19.46
C GLU A 1122 -4.16 5.43 -18.90
N PHE A 1123 -5.37 5.87 -19.25
CA PHE A 1123 -6.63 5.26 -18.85
C PHE A 1123 -7.43 4.81 -20.06
N PHE A 1124 -8.19 3.71 -19.96
CA PHE A 1124 -9.02 3.23 -21.07
C PHE A 1124 -10.22 2.37 -20.69
N GLN A 1125 -11.09 2.17 -21.68
CA GLN A 1125 -12.24 1.26 -21.66
C GLN A 1125 -12.34 0.52 -23.01
N VAL A 1126 -12.94 -0.68 -22.98
CA VAL A 1126 -13.28 -1.44 -24.19
C VAL A 1126 -14.78 -1.31 -24.42
N ASN A 1127 -15.18 -0.77 -25.56
CA ASN A 1127 -16.56 -0.43 -25.88
C ASN A 1127 -17.11 -1.32 -26.99
N VAL A 1128 -18.41 -1.58 -26.92
CA VAL A 1128 -19.17 -2.29 -27.94
C VAL A 1128 -19.77 -1.28 -28.93
N GLU A 1129 -19.57 -1.53 -30.23
CA GLU A 1129 -20.09 -0.72 -31.34
C GLU A 1129 -19.77 0.78 -31.25
N GLU A 1130 -18.54 1.11 -30.82
CA GLU A 1130 -18.04 2.48 -30.65
C GLU A 1130 -18.90 3.34 -29.68
N ASP A 1131 -19.74 2.70 -28.86
CA ASP A 1131 -20.65 3.35 -27.92
C ASP A 1131 -20.08 3.26 -26.50
N ARG A 1132 -19.58 4.39 -25.98
CA ARG A 1132 -19.02 4.47 -24.62
C ARG A 1132 -20.04 4.21 -23.51
N SER A 1133 -21.34 4.21 -23.84
CA SER A 1133 -22.36 3.79 -22.88
C SER A 1133 -22.45 2.27 -22.74
N PHE A 1134 -21.83 1.47 -23.61
CA PHE A 1134 -21.78 0.02 -23.46
C PHE A 1134 -20.32 -0.43 -23.48
N ALA A 1135 -19.72 -0.44 -22.29
CA ALA A 1135 -18.32 -0.75 -22.11
C ALA A 1135 -18.13 -1.96 -21.20
N TRP A 1136 -17.05 -2.69 -21.42
CA TRP A 1136 -16.41 -3.42 -20.34
C TRP A 1136 -15.59 -2.45 -19.50
N TYR A 1137 -15.61 -2.65 -18.19
CA TYR A 1137 -14.94 -1.79 -17.24
C TYR A 1137 -14.52 -2.58 -15.99
N PRO A 1138 -13.51 -2.12 -15.25
CA PRO A 1138 -13.13 -2.74 -13.99
C PRO A 1138 -14.17 -2.48 -12.91
N MET A 1139 -14.24 -3.39 -11.94
CA MET A 1139 -15.07 -3.22 -10.76
C MET A 1139 -14.79 -1.91 -9.98
N MET A 1140 -13.54 -1.43 -10.00
CA MET A 1140 -13.11 -0.14 -9.43
C MET A 1140 -12.31 0.68 -10.45
N ASP A 1141 -12.45 2.00 -10.45
CA ASP A 1141 -11.68 2.90 -11.32
C ASP A 1141 -10.17 2.86 -11.00
N GLY A 1142 -9.33 3.03 -12.02
CA GLY A 1142 -7.87 3.02 -11.88
C GLY A 1142 -7.25 1.65 -11.62
N ALA A 1143 -7.99 0.56 -11.84
CA ALA A 1143 -7.47 -0.80 -11.70
C ALA A 1143 -6.62 -1.24 -12.90
N THR A 1144 -5.59 -2.06 -12.68
CA THR A 1144 -4.86 -2.71 -13.78
C THR A 1144 -5.72 -3.85 -14.35
N CYS A 1145 -5.57 -4.14 -15.64
CA CYS A 1145 -6.24 -5.30 -16.24
C CYS A 1145 -5.75 -6.60 -15.59
N GLY A 1146 -6.67 -7.53 -15.29
CA GLY A 1146 -6.37 -8.77 -14.58
C GLY A 1146 -6.48 -8.71 -13.06
N ASP A 1147 -6.41 -7.53 -12.44
CA ASP A 1147 -6.43 -7.39 -10.97
C ASP A 1147 -7.84 -7.53 -10.38
N LEU A 1148 -8.84 -6.99 -11.09
CA LEU A 1148 -10.24 -6.97 -10.64
C LEU A 1148 -11.17 -7.58 -11.69
N ILE A 1149 -12.37 -7.94 -11.24
CA ILE A 1149 -13.44 -8.49 -12.10
C ILE A 1149 -13.80 -7.47 -13.18
N THR A 1150 -13.85 -7.94 -14.43
CA THR A 1150 -14.42 -7.18 -15.55
C THR A 1150 -15.94 -7.28 -15.52
N LEU A 1151 -16.60 -6.12 -15.47
CA LEU A 1151 -18.06 -5.97 -15.57
C LEU A 1151 -18.46 -5.57 -16.98
N GLY A 1152 -19.76 -5.63 -17.27
CA GLY A 1152 -20.29 -5.36 -18.59
C GLY A 1152 -20.13 -6.51 -19.60
N PRO A 1153 -20.43 -6.24 -20.89
CA PRO A 1153 -20.63 -4.91 -21.45
C PRO A 1153 -22.02 -4.33 -21.12
N ASP A 1154 -22.07 -3.20 -20.41
CA ASP A 1154 -23.33 -2.53 -20.02
C ASP A 1154 -23.12 -1.02 -19.75
N ARG A 1155 -24.18 -0.34 -19.27
CA ARG A 1155 -24.22 1.12 -19.01
C ARG A 1155 -23.64 1.57 -17.66
N GLY A 1156 -23.16 0.64 -16.83
CA GLY A 1156 -22.64 0.94 -15.50
C GLY A 1156 -21.20 1.47 -15.49
N GLY A 1157 -20.51 1.48 -16.63
CA GLY A 1157 -19.08 1.81 -16.72
C GLY A 1157 -18.72 3.30 -16.69
N GLN A 1158 -19.66 4.21 -16.47
CA GLN A 1158 -19.33 5.64 -16.42
C GLN A 1158 -18.33 5.91 -15.29
N GLU A 1159 -17.22 6.58 -15.61
CA GLU A 1159 -16.13 6.93 -14.68
C GLU A 1159 -15.33 5.72 -14.13
N ARG A 1160 -15.39 4.55 -14.77
CA ARG A 1160 -14.62 3.36 -14.36
C ARG A 1160 -13.68 2.88 -15.46
N ASN A 1161 -12.40 3.14 -15.31
CA ASN A 1161 -11.39 2.95 -16.35
C ASN A 1161 -10.24 2.08 -15.85
N TRP A 1162 -9.68 1.27 -16.73
CA TRP A 1162 -8.40 0.63 -16.45
C TRP A 1162 -7.26 1.64 -16.53
N VAL A 1163 -6.23 1.42 -15.72
CA VAL A 1163 -4.96 2.15 -15.80
C VAL A 1163 -3.88 1.28 -16.43
N ILE A 1164 -3.06 1.87 -17.30
CA ILE A 1164 -1.84 1.24 -17.83
C ILE A 1164 -0.63 2.15 -17.58
N LYS A 1165 0.49 1.54 -17.18
CA LYS A 1165 1.68 2.23 -16.63
C LYS A 1165 2.96 1.79 -17.34
N SER A 1166 3.83 2.73 -17.72
CA SER A 1166 5.12 2.43 -18.36
C SER A 1166 6.22 3.38 -17.90
N LEU A 1167 7.46 2.88 -17.74
CA LEU A 1167 8.61 3.75 -17.47
C LEU A 1167 9.15 4.42 -18.74
N VAL A 1168 8.74 3.93 -19.91
CA VAL A 1168 9.20 4.40 -21.22
C VAL A 1168 8.03 5.11 -21.94
N PRO A 1169 8.18 6.38 -22.35
CA PRO A 1169 7.16 7.03 -23.16
C PRO A 1169 7.06 6.33 -24.50
N CYS A 1170 5.89 6.36 -25.13
CA CYS A 1170 5.70 5.71 -26.44
C CYS A 1170 5.91 4.18 -26.46
N ALA A 1171 5.96 3.51 -25.30
CA ALA A 1171 5.97 2.06 -25.24
C ALA A 1171 4.71 1.48 -25.92
N ARG A 1172 4.88 0.39 -26.66
CA ARG A 1172 3.80 -0.28 -27.39
C ARG A 1172 3.20 -1.38 -26.53
N PHE A 1173 1.88 -1.39 -26.47
CA PHE A 1173 1.12 -2.41 -25.78
C PHE A 1173 -0.07 -2.86 -26.63
N GLU A 1174 -0.50 -4.09 -26.39
CA GLU A 1174 -1.75 -4.61 -26.92
C GLU A 1174 -2.79 -4.72 -25.79
N VAL A 1175 -4.02 -4.33 -26.10
CA VAL A 1175 -5.22 -4.62 -25.30
C VAL A 1175 -5.89 -5.82 -25.94
N ILE A 1176 -6.13 -6.85 -25.14
CA ILE A 1176 -6.73 -8.12 -25.55
C ILE A 1176 -8.11 -8.23 -24.90
N LEU A 1177 -9.13 -8.46 -25.70
CA LEU A 1177 -10.48 -8.83 -25.28
C LEU A 1177 -10.67 -10.31 -25.60
N ASP A 1178 -10.70 -11.18 -24.59
CA ASP A 1178 -10.95 -12.61 -24.72
C ASP A 1178 -12.38 -12.92 -24.25
N LEU A 1179 -13.25 -13.27 -25.20
CA LEU A 1179 -14.65 -13.64 -24.92
C LEU A 1179 -14.83 -15.13 -24.63
N ASN A 1180 -13.78 -15.95 -24.75
CA ASN A 1180 -13.82 -17.39 -24.49
C ASN A 1180 -13.48 -17.74 -23.03
N THR A 1181 -12.82 -16.84 -22.31
CA THR A 1181 -12.42 -17.08 -20.91
C THR A 1181 -13.61 -17.11 -19.95
N LEU A 1182 -13.58 -18.07 -19.01
CA LEU A 1182 -14.54 -18.14 -17.91
C LEU A 1182 -14.15 -17.23 -16.73
N ASP A 1183 -12.87 -16.91 -16.58
CA ASP A 1183 -12.39 -15.99 -15.53
C ASP A 1183 -12.57 -14.55 -15.99
N ARG A 1184 -13.53 -13.85 -15.40
CA ARG A 1184 -13.87 -12.48 -15.79
C ARG A 1184 -12.76 -11.46 -15.55
N ARG A 1185 -11.73 -11.78 -14.75
CA ARG A 1185 -10.54 -10.92 -14.65
C ARG A 1185 -9.72 -10.92 -15.94
N LYS A 1186 -9.79 -12.01 -16.70
CA LYS A 1186 -9.02 -12.23 -17.94
C LYS A 1186 -9.76 -11.80 -19.21
N ILE A 1187 -11.02 -11.32 -19.10
CA ILE A 1187 -11.78 -10.85 -20.28
C ILE A 1187 -11.06 -9.70 -20.95
N VAL A 1188 -10.58 -8.71 -20.19
CA VAL A 1188 -9.73 -7.64 -20.72
C VAL A 1188 -8.36 -7.75 -20.07
N THR A 1189 -7.33 -7.95 -20.89
CA THR A 1189 -5.93 -8.01 -20.46
C THR A 1189 -5.06 -7.11 -21.31
N THR A 1190 -3.89 -6.76 -20.80
CA THR A 1190 -2.90 -5.96 -21.52
C THR A 1190 -1.57 -6.69 -21.57
N LYS A 1191 -0.89 -6.62 -22.70
CA LYS A 1191 0.44 -7.20 -22.87
C LYS A 1191 1.39 -6.20 -23.51
N TRP A 1192 2.61 -6.11 -22.99
CA TRP A 1192 3.64 -5.24 -23.52
C TRP A 1192 4.30 -5.88 -24.75
N LEU A 1193 4.42 -5.09 -25.83
CA LEU A 1193 5.10 -5.51 -27.08
C LEU A 1193 6.53 -4.99 -27.18
N THR A 1194 6.86 -4.01 -26.35
CA THR A 1194 8.21 -3.50 -26.12
C THR A 1194 8.44 -3.52 -24.62
N ASP A 1195 9.66 -3.83 -24.19
CA ASP A 1195 10.00 -3.83 -22.76
C ASP A 1195 9.63 -2.47 -22.15
N PRO A 1196 8.69 -2.43 -21.18
CA PRO A 1196 8.25 -1.18 -20.57
C PRO A 1196 9.31 -0.56 -19.63
N THR A 1197 10.47 -1.20 -19.47
CA THR A 1197 11.56 -0.80 -18.58
C THR A 1197 12.87 -0.46 -19.31
N ASP A 1198 13.00 -0.81 -20.59
CA ASP A 1198 14.21 -0.58 -21.39
C ASP A 1198 14.25 0.86 -21.94
N MET A 1199 15.01 1.73 -21.26
CA MET A 1199 15.17 3.13 -21.65
C MET A 1199 16.02 3.33 -22.93
N ASP A 1200 16.87 2.36 -23.30
CA ASP A 1200 17.83 2.51 -24.41
C ASP A 1200 17.17 2.28 -25.78
N ALA A 1201 16.04 1.57 -25.84
CA ALA A 1201 15.34 1.27 -27.10
C ALA A 1201 14.66 2.49 -27.76
N SER A 1202 14.45 3.60 -27.04
CA SER A 1202 13.66 4.75 -27.52
C SER A 1202 14.48 5.88 -28.18
N TRP A 1203 15.81 5.89 -28.05
CA TRP A 1203 16.69 6.89 -28.68
C TRP A 1203 17.28 6.48 -30.03
N GLY A 1204 16.77 5.39 -30.62
CA GLY A 1204 17.14 4.90 -31.94
C GLY A 1204 16.20 5.33 -33.07
N ARG A 1205 16.50 6.49 -33.69
CA ARG A 1205 15.96 6.98 -34.99
C ARG A 1205 14.46 7.29 -35.08
N ALA A 1206 14.11 8.56 -34.89
CA ALA A 1206 13.17 9.30 -35.75
C ALA A 1206 13.58 10.77 -35.79
#